data_AF-A0A2R6IFD2-F1
#
_entry.id   AF-A0A2R6IFD2-F1
#
_cell.length_a   1.000
_cell.length_b   1.000
_cell.length_c   1.000
_cell.angle_alpha   90.00
_cell.angle_beta   90.00
_cell.angle_gamma   90.00
#
_symmetry.space_group_name_H-M   'P 1'
#
loop_
_entity.id
_entity.type
_entity.pdbx_description
1 polymer ?
#
loop_
_entity_poly.entity_id
_entity_poly.type
_entity_poly.pdbx_seq_one_letter_code
_entity_poly.pdbx_strand_id
1 'polypeptide(L)'
;MSGHANDDGANRSPHSGGTAATGDPVLDRMLRGGLPRERTVLLTGGPGTGKSTLAMQFLQTGLDAGERCLYVSTEQTPDELRASFAGFDFDLGHDRLAVGTLHAAGDEGRRLRMRSLGGDASIDREEIPFTSENVAEYLSMASPRDRVVVDSVSALRLMIDDRRLFRRGILEVVRTLSDEMGATALLTAGAADQGATGRELQYATHGVLRLRREYVNDDPHRYLVVEKMRGVPHDPRRVEFEFTDAGIRTGPAPASAPCQSRSVSPSRSVVVIIAGGRTRWRINALVTGTSVRSVPPGENEQGRRRATRSSEARTTRQFISIGRKRPSMDTEALRAALADAGLSPYRIAAYLAVLERGSAAATEIARAADVPNPRIYDVLRDLEREGYVETYERGTLRARALDPAEALADLRDRAQRFEAAAAEIEERWQRPPPTTEAHEASVVSRFETVLEGARRAIGGATDQVQLSVTPSQFENLRASLERAHGRDVNVRVSVNTDPRDQDLLPARDALDATCTEARHRPLPAPFLAIVDRTTACFAPHSEAADRYGVLIEDRVHAYVFHWYFLSCCWEVFEPQYIDRATEPPIEYVDVRRCIRDVEPLLAGGATVAARIEGRETDSSEPVSLRGRVTDVSYAGEPVEESAVPLMRLAGRASMTLDTGNETHEIGGWGAILEPIEATRVTIERTERTER
;
A
#
# COMPACT_ATOMS: atom_id res chain seq x y z
N MET A 1 -37.85 52.24 38.49
CA MET A 1 -36.91 52.14 39.63
C MET A 1 -36.68 50.67 39.91
N SER A 2 -35.48 50.12 40.07
CA SER A 2 -34.13 50.53 39.64
C SER A 2 -33.16 49.49 40.20
N GLY A 3 -32.22 49.00 39.39
CA GLY A 3 -31.13 48.13 39.86
C GLY A 3 -31.31 46.65 39.53
N HIS A 4 -30.81 46.24 38.35
CA HIS A 4 -29.91 45.10 38.28
C HIS A 4 -28.58 45.66 37.76
N ALA A 5 -27.48 45.28 38.39
CA ALA A 5 -26.18 45.87 38.15
C ALA A 5 -25.60 45.42 36.80
N ASN A 6 -24.95 46.34 36.09
CA ASN A 6 -23.85 45.96 35.24
C ASN A 6 -22.77 45.39 36.16
N ASP A 7 -22.27 44.19 35.87
CA ASP A 7 -20.99 43.73 36.42
C ASP A 7 -20.16 43.11 35.28
N ASP A 8 -19.12 43.85 34.93
CA ASP A 8 -17.92 43.48 34.19
C ASP A 8 -18.01 42.50 33.01
N GLY A 9 -18.28 43.11 31.84
CA GLY A 9 -17.67 42.67 30.58
C GLY A 9 -16.14 42.80 30.65
N ALA A 10 -15.47 41.88 31.34
CA ALA A 10 -14.03 41.84 31.49
C ALA A 10 -13.33 41.61 30.15
N ASN A 11 -12.74 42.71 29.65
CA ASN A 11 -11.79 42.81 28.55
C ASN A 11 -10.83 41.60 28.43
N ARG A 12 -11.22 40.55 27.69
CA ARG A 12 -10.33 39.45 27.29
C ARG A 12 -9.44 39.95 26.15
N SER A 13 -8.30 40.55 26.51
CA SER A 13 -7.26 40.97 25.57
C SER A 13 -6.76 39.77 24.74
N PRO A 14 -6.81 39.81 23.41
CA PRO A 14 -6.22 38.77 22.59
C PRO A 14 -4.69 38.73 22.80
N HIS A 15 -4.15 37.51 22.93
CA HIS A 15 -2.71 37.18 22.95
C HIS A 15 -1.97 37.36 24.30
N SER A 16 -1.93 36.29 25.10
CA SER A 16 -0.73 35.93 25.88
C SER A 16 -0.57 34.40 25.88
N GLY A 17 0.65 33.90 25.67
CA GLY A 17 0.92 32.49 25.38
C GLY A 17 0.82 31.56 26.60
N GLY A 18 -0.40 31.28 27.07
CA GLY A 18 -0.68 30.30 28.11
C GLY A 18 -0.86 28.87 27.60
N THR A 19 -0.73 27.90 28.51
CA THR A 19 -1.00 26.48 28.26
C THR A 19 -2.14 25.95 29.16
N ALA A 20 -2.71 24.81 28.78
CA ALA A 20 -3.64 24.01 29.56
C ALA A 20 -2.97 22.66 29.89
N ALA A 21 -2.76 22.40 31.17
CA ALA A 21 -2.13 21.15 31.63
C ALA A 21 -2.96 19.93 31.22
N THR A 22 -2.29 18.87 30.78
CA THR A 22 -2.92 17.62 30.31
C THR A 22 -3.27 16.65 31.43
N GLY A 23 -2.71 16.86 32.62
CA GLY A 23 -2.82 15.94 33.75
C GLY A 23 -1.67 14.92 33.80
N ASP A 24 -0.77 14.92 32.81
CA ASP A 24 0.45 14.14 32.82
C ASP A 24 1.70 15.06 32.82
N PRO A 25 2.53 15.03 33.88
CA PRO A 25 3.68 15.94 34.00
C PRO A 25 4.79 15.74 32.95
N VAL A 26 4.92 14.57 32.30
CA VAL A 26 5.93 14.37 31.25
C VAL A 26 5.40 14.95 29.93
N LEU A 27 4.16 14.67 29.57
CA LEU A 27 3.46 15.22 28.41
C LEU A 27 3.43 16.75 28.47
N ASP A 28 3.11 17.32 29.63
CA ASP A 28 3.18 18.77 29.84
C ASP A 28 4.60 19.31 29.63
N ARG A 29 5.65 18.61 30.08
CA ARG A 29 7.04 18.99 29.76
C ARG A 29 7.39 18.84 28.28
N MET A 30 6.92 17.78 27.61
CA MET A 30 7.08 17.58 26.16
C MET A 30 6.40 18.70 25.36
N LEU A 31 5.35 19.32 25.92
CA LEU A 31 4.58 20.42 25.34
C LEU A 31 4.95 21.81 25.90
N ARG A 32 5.98 21.92 26.75
CA ARG A 32 6.44 23.19 27.38
C ARG A 32 5.42 23.86 28.32
N GLY A 33 4.53 23.08 28.93
CA GLY A 33 3.54 23.52 29.92
C GLY A 33 2.14 22.95 29.73
N GLY A 34 1.93 22.10 28.71
CA GLY A 34 0.63 21.55 28.33
C GLY A 34 0.16 22.02 26.95
N LEU A 35 -1.09 21.75 26.59
CA LEU A 35 -1.65 22.14 25.29
C LEU A 35 -1.73 23.66 25.17
N PRO A 36 -1.47 24.28 24.00
CA PRO A 36 -1.60 25.72 23.86
C PRO A 36 -3.07 26.14 24.02
N ARG A 37 -3.34 27.21 24.79
CA ARG A 37 -4.71 27.75 24.96
C ARG A 37 -5.31 28.19 23.61
N GLU A 38 -6.64 28.14 23.52
CA GLU A 38 -7.40 28.56 22.33
C GLU A 38 -6.99 27.78 21.05
N ARG A 39 -6.59 26.51 21.21
CA ARG A 39 -6.19 25.63 20.10
C ARG A 39 -6.86 24.27 20.16
N THR A 40 -7.28 23.81 18.99
CA THR A 40 -7.80 22.46 18.76
C THR A 40 -6.67 21.48 18.42
N VAL A 41 -6.50 20.44 19.23
CA VAL A 41 -5.50 19.38 19.09
C VAL A 41 -6.18 18.04 18.77
N LEU A 42 -5.58 17.25 17.89
CA LEU A 42 -6.09 15.92 17.52
C LEU A 42 -5.39 14.84 18.37
N LEU A 43 -6.15 13.95 19.01
CA LEU A 43 -5.67 12.76 19.70
C LEU A 43 -6.00 11.50 18.88
N THR A 44 -5.00 10.93 18.24
CA THR A 44 -5.15 9.77 17.34
C THR A 44 -4.67 8.49 17.98
N GLY A 45 -5.29 7.35 17.65
CA GLY A 45 -4.84 6.05 18.16
C GLY A 45 -5.80 4.90 17.91
N GLY A 46 -5.26 3.67 17.99
CA GLY A 46 -6.02 2.42 17.82
C GLY A 46 -7.12 2.22 18.87
N PRO A 47 -7.98 1.20 18.68
CA PRO A 47 -8.89 0.76 19.74
C PRO A 47 -8.10 0.36 20.99
N GLY A 48 -8.62 0.66 22.19
CA GLY A 48 -7.97 0.33 23.46
C GLY A 48 -6.62 1.03 23.75
N THR A 49 -6.27 2.08 23.00
CA THR A 49 -5.02 2.84 23.23
C THR A 49 -5.12 3.94 24.29
N GLY A 50 -6.31 4.23 24.84
CA GLY A 50 -6.48 5.22 25.92
C GLY A 50 -6.86 6.64 25.49
N LYS A 51 -7.41 6.81 24.27
CA LYS A 51 -7.85 8.13 23.77
C LYS A 51 -8.84 8.82 24.71
N SER A 52 -9.96 8.15 25.01
CA SER A 52 -11.03 8.63 25.88
C SER A 52 -10.57 8.89 27.30
N THR A 53 -9.67 8.05 27.82
CA THR A 53 -9.06 8.22 29.15
C THR A 53 -8.22 9.49 29.24
N LEU A 54 -7.30 9.72 28.29
CA LEU A 54 -6.51 10.96 28.25
C LEU A 54 -7.40 12.19 27.99
N ALA A 55 -8.45 12.04 27.18
CA ALA A 55 -9.38 13.13 26.92
C ALA A 55 -10.19 13.52 28.17
N MET A 56 -10.70 12.55 28.94
CA MET A 56 -11.36 12.83 30.21
C MET A 56 -10.38 13.38 31.26
N GLN A 57 -9.17 12.82 31.39
CA GLN A 57 -8.11 13.34 32.27
C GLN A 57 -7.77 14.81 31.97
N PHE A 58 -7.72 15.19 30.69
CA PHE A 58 -7.54 16.59 30.28
C PHE A 58 -8.69 17.50 30.74
N LEU A 59 -9.94 17.02 30.76
CA LEU A 59 -11.05 17.79 31.32
C LEU A 59 -11.01 17.85 32.85
N GLN A 60 -10.75 16.74 33.54
CA GLN A 60 -10.66 16.67 35.00
C GLN A 60 -9.57 17.62 35.52
N THR A 61 -8.40 17.64 34.88
CA THR A 61 -7.33 18.63 35.15
C THR A 61 -7.77 20.08 34.94
N GLY A 62 -8.80 20.32 34.12
CA GLY A 62 -9.47 21.62 33.99
C GLY A 62 -10.42 21.92 35.13
N LEU A 63 -11.22 20.94 35.55
CA LEU A 63 -12.13 21.07 36.70
C LEU A 63 -11.36 21.41 37.98
N ASP A 64 -10.23 20.74 38.22
CA ASP A 64 -9.29 21.04 39.31
C ASP A 64 -8.74 22.47 39.26
N ALA A 65 -8.54 23.01 38.06
CA ALA A 65 -8.15 24.39 37.81
C ALA A 65 -9.33 25.39 37.83
N GLY A 66 -10.54 24.93 38.14
CA GLY A 66 -11.78 25.73 38.17
C GLY A 66 -12.37 26.06 36.80
N GLU A 67 -11.92 25.40 35.74
CA GLU A 67 -12.34 25.67 34.36
C GLU A 67 -13.70 25.04 34.02
N ARG A 68 -14.44 25.64 33.07
CA ARG A 68 -15.69 25.06 32.56
C ARG A 68 -15.39 24.10 31.43
N CYS A 69 -15.76 22.84 31.61
CA CYS A 69 -15.46 21.75 30.68
C CYS A 69 -16.73 21.28 29.96
N LEU A 70 -16.55 20.73 28.75
CA LEU A 70 -17.58 20.03 27.99
C LEU A 70 -16.98 18.77 27.37
N TYR A 71 -17.63 17.64 27.60
CA TYR A 71 -17.36 16.37 26.92
C TYR A 71 -18.50 16.05 25.96
N VAL A 72 -18.17 15.91 24.67
CA VAL A 72 -19.11 15.55 23.63
C VAL A 72 -18.77 14.14 23.14
N SER A 73 -19.61 13.14 23.43
CA SER A 73 -19.43 11.82 22.81
C SER A 73 -20.27 11.68 21.55
N THR A 74 -19.76 10.93 20.57
CA THR A 74 -20.48 10.54 19.35
C THR A 74 -20.70 9.03 19.24
N GLU A 75 -20.04 8.25 20.09
CA GLU A 75 -20.04 6.77 20.04
C GLU A 75 -20.71 6.14 21.27
N GLN A 76 -20.75 6.81 22.43
CA GLN A 76 -21.20 6.22 23.70
C GLN A 76 -22.29 7.06 24.38
N THR A 77 -23.33 6.39 24.88
CA THR A 77 -24.43 7.03 25.63
C THR A 77 -23.96 7.53 27.00
N PRO A 78 -24.73 8.42 27.69
CA PRO A 78 -24.33 8.92 29.00
C PRO A 78 -24.18 7.80 30.05
N ASP A 79 -24.95 6.72 29.88
CA ASP A 79 -24.93 5.56 30.78
C ASP A 79 -23.71 4.66 30.50
N GLU A 80 -23.35 4.45 29.23
CA GLU A 80 -22.13 3.74 28.83
C GLU A 80 -20.85 4.52 29.16
N LEU A 81 -20.85 5.84 29.07
CA LEU A 81 -19.72 6.69 29.50
C LEU A 81 -19.49 6.55 31.00
N ARG A 82 -20.55 6.65 31.82
CA ARG A 82 -20.43 6.43 33.27
C ARG A 82 -19.89 5.03 33.59
N ALA A 83 -20.37 3.99 32.89
CA ALA A 83 -19.85 2.63 33.06
C ALA A 83 -18.37 2.50 32.65
N SER A 84 -17.98 3.15 31.54
CA SER A 84 -16.60 3.13 31.02
C SER A 84 -15.59 3.83 31.93
N PHE A 85 -16.02 4.88 32.63
CA PHE A 85 -15.19 5.63 33.56
C PHE A 85 -15.34 5.24 35.04
N ALA A 86 -16.22 4.28 35.38
CA ALA A 86 -16.49 3.87 36.76
C ALA A 86 -15.28 3.30 37.53
N GLY A 87 -14.22 2.88 36.82
CA GLY A 87 -12.96 2.42 37.39
C GLY A 87 -11.88 3.50 37.50
N PHE A 88 -12.21 4.78 37.27
CA PHE A 88 -11.29 5.92 37.36
C PHE A 88 -11.79 6.93 38.40
N ASP A 89 -10.87 7.73 38.95
CA ASP A 89 -11.13 8.83 39.90
C ASP A 89 -11.79 10.06 39.25
N PHE A 90 -12.50 9.90 38.13
CA PHE A 90 -13.05 11.00 37.34
C PHE A 90 -14.44 11.42 37.84
N ASP A 91 -14.60 12.68 38.25
CA ASP A 91 -15.90 13.23 38.61
C ASP A 91 -16.70 13.61 37.36
N LEU A 92 -17.59 12.72 36.94
CA LEU A 92 -18.56 12.96 35.86
C LEU A 92 -19.80 13.75 36.32
N GLY A 93 -19.97 13.99 37.62
CA GLY A 93 -21.10 14.73 38.21
C GLY A 93 -20.79 16.19 38.54
N HIS A 94 -19.55 16.63 38.34
CA HIS A 94 -19.07 17.96 38.71
C HIS A 94 -19.85 19.11 38.03
N ASP A 95 -20.33 20.10 38.79
CA ASP A 95 -21.16 21.22 38.31
C ASP A 95 -20.60 22.01 37.11
N ARG A 96 -19.28 21.99 36.91
CA ARG A 96 -18.59 22.68 35.79
C ARG A 96 -18.35 21.81 34.56
N LEU A 97 -18.68 20.52 34.60
CA LEU A 97 -18.61 19.59 33.49
C LEU A 97 -20.00 19.42 32.86
N ALA A 98 -20.14 19.75 31.58
CA ALA A 98 -21.28 19.29 30.79
C ALA A 98 -20.89 18.02 30.03
N VAL A 99 -21.75 17.01 30.02
CA VAL A 99 -21.60 15.82 29.15
C VAL A 99 -22.79 15.75 28.22
N GLY A 100 -22.54 15.84 26.92
CA GLY A 100 -23.53 15.63 25.86
C GLY A 100 -23.14 14.43 25.02
N THR A 101 -24.11 13.64 24.58
CA THR A 101 -23.87 12.56 23.62
C THR A 101 -24.73 12.74 22.39
N LEU A 102 -24.16 12.53 21.20
CA LEU A 102 -24.82 12.62 19.91
C LEU A 102 -24.85 11.23 19.29
N HIS A 103 -26.04 10.68 19.08
CA HIS A 103 -26.22 9.38 18.46
C HIS A 103 -26.96 9.48 17.14
N ALA A 104 -26.55 8.66 16.19
CA ALA A 104 -27.40 8.28 15.07
C ALA A 104 -28.59 7.44 15.58
N ALA A 105 -29.79 7.77 15.14
CA ALA A 105 -31.03 7.06 15.44
C ALA A 105 -31.90 6.89 14.18
N GLY A 106 -32.67 5.80 14.13
CA GLY A 106 -33.54 5.42 13.00
C GLY A 106 -32.89 4.45 12.02
N ASP A 107 -33.73 3.78 11.20
CA ASP A 107 -33.36 2.62 10.35
C ASP A 107 -32.25 2.87 9.32
N GLU A 108 -31.98 4.14 8.95
CA GLU A 108 -30.87 4.51 8.04
C GLU A 108 -29.70 5.24 8.74
N GLY A 109 -29.70 5.35 10.07
CA GLY A 109 -28.62 6.02 10.82
C GLY A 109 -28.45 7.53 10.55
N ARG A 110 -29.37 8.18 9.84
CA ARG A 110 -29.22 9.55 9.31
C ARG A 110 -29.64 10.70 10.24
N ARG A 111 -30.22 10.42 11.41
CA ARG A 111 -30.88 11.43 12.27
C ARG A 111 -30.25 11.46 13.65
N LEU A 112 -30.01 12.66 14.18
CA LEU A 112 -29.47 12.85 15.52
C LEU A 112 -30.51 12.64 16.62
N ARG A 113 -30.09 11.99 17.71
CA ARG A 113 -30.68 12.16 19.05
C ARG A 113 -29.59 12.51 20.04
N MET A 114 -29.80 13.62 20.76
CA MET A 114 -28.88 14.09 21.78
C MET A 114 -29.40 13.71 23.18
N ARG A 115 -28.52 13.26 24.07
CA ARG A 115 -28.85 13.07 25.49
C ARG A 115 -27.80 13.76 26.35
N SER A 116 -28.24 14.74 27.14
CA SER A 116 -27.37 15.50 28.04
C SER A 116 -27.44 14.98 29.47
N LEU A 117 -26.34 15.12 30.19
CA LEU A 117 -26.14 14.64 31.55
C LEU A 117 -26.03 15.85 32.50
N GLY A 118 -27.17 16.42 32.88
CA GLY A 118 -27.27 17.53 33.83
C GLY A 118 -27.06 18.94 33.25
N GLY A 119 -28.04 19.84 33.45
CA GLY A 119 -27.90 21.29 33.24
C GLY A 119 -28.65 21.88 32.04
N ASP A 120 -29.84 22.43 32.32
CA ASP A 120 -30.59 23.51 31.62
C ASP A 120 -30.87 23.47 30.11
N ALA A 121 -30.45 22.47 29.35
CA ALA A 121 -30.88 22.30 27.96
C ALA A 121 -31.06 20.82 27.55
N SER A 122 -32.15 20.20 28.00
CA SER A 122 -32.70 19.02 27.31
C SER A 122 -33.36 19.48 26.00
N ILE A 123 -32.54 19.68 24.96
CA ILE A 123 -33.04 19.98 23.61
C ILE A 123 -33.51 18.67 22.98
N ASP A 124 -34.71 18.22 23.38
CA ASP A 124 -35.50 17.27 22.59
C ASP A 124 -36.00 17.97 21.33
N ARG A 125 -35.10 18.21 20.37
CA ARG A 125 -35.44 18.65 19.02
C ARG A 125 -35.51 17.46 18.06
N GLU A 126 -36.48 17.55 17.17
CA GLU A 126 -36.75 16.57 16.14
C GLU A 126 -35.53 16.38 15.22
N GLU A 127 -34.85 15.24 15.39
CA GLU A 127 -34.23 14.44 14.33
C GLU A 127 -33.58 15.22 13.16
N ILE A 128 -32.60 16.06 13.50
CA ILE A 128 -31.80 16.83 12.53
C ILE A 128 -30.72 15.92 11.87
N PRO A 129 -30.38 16.10 10.58
CA PRO A 129 -29.27 15.37 9.95
C PRO A 129 -27.92 15.58 10.65
N PHE A 130 -27.11 14.53 10.80
CA PHE A 130 -25.76 14.66 11.38
C PHE A 130 -24.75 15.20 10.36
N THR A 131 -24.74 16.52 10.17
CA THR A 131 -23.74 17.22 9.34
C THR A 131 -22.79 18.04 10.21
N SER A 132 -21.66 18.43 9.64
CA SER A 132 -20.67 19.29 10.29
C SER A 132 -21.23 20.65 10.68
N GLU A 133 -22.10 21.22 9.86
CA GLU A 133 -22.77 22.51 10.09
C GLU A 133 -23.69 22.39 11.31
N ASN A 134 -24.48 21.32 11.40
CA ASN A 134 -25.36 21.09 12.55
C ASN A 134 -24.54 20.81 13.83
N VAL A 135 -23.42 20.08 13.75
CA VAL A 135 -22.54 19.87 14.92
C VAL A 135 -21.84 21.17 15.35
N ALA A 136 -21.43 22.03 14.42
CA ALA A 136 -20.91 23.36 14.73
C ALA A 136 -22.00 24.28 15.33
N GLU A 137 -23.22 24.25 14.79
CA GLU A 137 -24.38 24.96 15.34
C GLU A 137 -24.66 24.52 16.78
N TYR A 138 -24.72 23.21 17.05
CA TYR A 138 -24.91 22.68 18.40
C TYR A 138 -23.76 23.02 19.36
N LEU A 139 -22.50 23.02 18.90
CA LEU A 139 -21.36 23.48 19.70
C LEU A 139 -21.44 24.99 20.02
N SER A 140 -21.88 25.81 19.06
CA SER A 140 -22.05 27.26 19.27
C SER A 140 -23.24 27.61 20.17
N MET A 141 -24.25 26.74 20.27
CA MET A 141 -25.34 26.85 21.24
C MET A 141 -24.91 26.53 22.69
N ALA A 142 -23.77 25.85 22.90
CA ALA A 142 -23.26 25.58 24.23
C ALA A 142 -22.55 26.82 24.81
N SER A 143 -22.90 27.21 26.04
CA SER A 143 -22.26 28.35 26.73
C SER A 143 -20.73 28.23 26.74
N PRO A 144 -19.95 29.31 26.50
CA PRO A 144 -18.50 29.24 26.29
C PRO A 144 -17.73 28.43 27.35
N ARG A 145 -16.97 27.44 26.90
CA ARG A 145 -16.19 26.51 27.74
C ARG A 145 -14.69 26.74 27.55
N ASP A 146 -13.93 26.62 28.62
CA ASP A 146 -12.48 26.83 28.59
C ASP A 146 -11.75 25.58 28.03
N ARG A 147 -12.35 24.38 28.24
CA ARG A 147 -11.92 23.10 27.63
C ARG A 147 -13.08 22.35 27.00
N VAL A 148 -12.84 21.77 25.82
CA VAL A 148 -13.83 20.93 25.11
C VAL A 148 -13.18 19.64 24.62
N VAL A 149 -13.86 18.51 24.78
CA VAL A 149 -13.51 17.22 24.16
C VAL A 149 -14.61 16.82 23.18
N VAL A 150 -14.21 16.30 22.02
CA VAL A 150 -15.11 15.57 21.11
C VAL A 150 -14.57 14.16 20.90
N ASP A 151 -15.27 13.15 21.42
CA ASP A 151 -14.88 11.74 21.45
C ASP A 151 -15.96 10.85 20.77
N SER A 152 -15.92 10.63 19.46
CA SER A 152 -14.85 10.95 18.50
C SER A 152 -15.32 11.81 17.32
N VAL A 153 -14.38 12.39 16.58
CA VAL A 153 -14.68 12.95 15.25
C VAL A 153 -14.70 11.90 14.14
N SER A 154 -14.44 10.62 14.45
CA SER A 154 -14.53 9.52 13.48
C SER A 154 -15.99 9.24 13.08
N ALA A 155 -16.97 9.49 13.96
CA ALA A 155 -18.39 9.38 13.61
C ALA A 155 -18.81 10.31 12.46
N LEU A 156 -18.25 11.54 12.39
CA LEU A 156 -18.51 12.50 11.31
C LEU A 156 -18.10 11.98 9.93
N ARG A 157 -17.17 11.02 9.87
CA ARG A 157 -16.69 10.42 8.62
C ARG A 157 -17.71 9.45 8.02
N LEU A 158 -18.48 8.74 8.84
CA LEU A 158 -19.42 7.71 8.39
C LEU A 158 -20.64 8.28 7.64
N MET A 159 -20.78 9.60 7.59
CA MET A 159 -21.98 10.29 7.11
C MET A 159 -21.67 11.37 6.05
N ILE A 160 -20.41 11.44 5.60
CA ILE A 160 -19.97 12.39 4.56
C ILE A 160 -19.14 11.66 3.50
N ASP A 161 -19.78 11.32 2.38
CA ASP A 161 -19.16 10.59 1.26
C ASP A 161 -18.11 11.44 0.50
N ASP A 162 -18.20 12.77 0.54
CA ASP A 162 -17.24 13.69 -0.11
C ASP A 162 -16.16 14.20 0.86
N ARG A 163 -14.89 13.84 0.59
CA ARG A 163 -13.71 14.31 1.32
C ARG A 163 -13.59 15.84 1.42
N ARG A 164 -14.06 16.60 0.41
CA ARG A 164 -14.03 18.07 0.41
C ARG A 164 -15.03 18.65 1.41
N LEU A 165 -16.23 18.06 1.50
CA LEU A 165 -17.23 18.41 2.50
C LEU A 165 -16.73 18.05 3.90
N PHE A 166 -16.20 16.83 4.09
CA PHE A 166 -15.63 16.42 5.38
C PHE A 166 -14.50 17.36 5.86
N ARG A 167 -13.57 17.71 4.97
CA ARG A 167 -12.49 18.66 5.29
C ARG A 167 -13.02 20.04 5.65
N ARG A 168 -14.01 20.55 4.90
CA ARG A 168 -14.65 21.84 5.19
C ARG A 168 -15.32 21.81 6.56
N GLY A 169 -16.10 20.77 6.83
CA GLY A 169 -16.81 20.56 8.08
C GLY A 169 -15.89 20.48 9.31
N ILE A 170 -14.79 19.75 9.20
CA ILE A 170 -13.77 19.72 10.27
C ILE A 170 -13.10 21.09 10.46
N LEU A 171 -12.82 21.82 9.39
CA LEU A 171 -12.27 23.18 9.50
C LEU A 171 -13.26 24.15 10.18
N GLU A 172 -14.55 23.96 9.95
CA GLU A 172 -15.64 24.72 10.59
C GLU A 172 -15.72 24.38 12.08
N VAL A 173 -15.82 23.10 12.46
CA VAL A 173 -15.77 22.64 13.86
C VAL A 173 -14.49 23.12 14.57
N VAL A 174 -13.32 23.06 13.92
CA VAL A 174 -12.07 23.56 14.49
C VAL A 174 -12.14 25.06 14.77
N ARG A 175 -12.69 25.87 13.85
CA ARG A 175 -12.86 27.33 14.01
C ARG A 175 -13.88 27.69 15.06
N THR A 176 -15.04 27.04 15.10
CA THR A 176 -16.04 27.27 16.15
C THR A 176 -15.44 26.99 17.53
N LEU A 177 -14.68 25.91 17.68
CA LEU A 177 -14.01 25.58 18.93
C LEU A 177 -12.90 26.58 19.31
N SER A 178 -11.98 26.94 18.40
CA SER A 178 -10.84 27.81 18.76
C SER A 178 -11.15 29.30 18.69
N ASP A 179 -11.86 29.75 17.65
CA ASP A 179 -11.96 31.15 17.26
C ASP A 179 -13.27 31.78 17.78
N GLU A 180 -14.37 31.02 17.84
CA GLU A 180 -15.69 31.52 18.28
C GLU A 180 -15.93 31.25 19.78
N MET A 181 -15.65 30.03 20.26
CA MET A 181 -15.80 29.66 21.68
C MET A 181 -14.60 30.05 22.54
N GLY A 182 -13.41 30.26 21.94
CA GLY A 182 -12.15 30.47 22.67
C GLY A 182 -11.69 29.24 23.48
N ALA A 183 -12.11 28.04 23.08
CA ALA A 183 -11.87 26.82 23.86
C ALA A 183 -10.49 26.20 23.56
N THR A 184 -9.92 25.54 24.57
CA THR A 184 -8.79 24.62 24.36
C THR A 184 -9.36 23.23 24.10
N ALA A 185 -9.33 22.79 22.85
CA ALA A 185 -10.12 21.66 22.39
C ALA A 185 -9.28 20.42 22.06
N LEU A 186 -9.80 19.24 22.38
CA LEU A 186 -9.20 17.95 22.05
C LEU A 186 -10.20 17.08 21.27
N LEU A 187 -9.86 16.74 20.03
CA LEU A 187 -10.66 15.89 19.16
C LEU A 187 -10.05 14.50 19.13
N THR A 188 -10.79 13.44 19.42
CA THR A 188 -10.27 12.07 19.29
C THR A 188 -10.57 11.49 17.90
N ALA A 189 -9.68 10.64 17.38
CA ALA A 189 -9.91 9.91 16.14
C ALA A 189 -9.31 8.49 16.19
N GLY A 190 -9.99 7.53 15.58
CA GLY A 190 -9.56 6.12 15.47
C GLY A 190 -8.36 5.91 14.55
N ALA A 191 -7.69 4.76 14.67
CA ALA A 191 -6.58 4.41 13.77
C ALA A 191 -7.00 4.16 12.31
N ALA A 192 -8.29 3.92 12.06
CA ALA A 192 -8.87 3.90 10.71
C ALA A 192 -8.77 5.27 10.00
N ASP A 193 -8.58 6.35 10.76
CA ASP A 193 -8.27 7.70 10.26
C ASP A 193 -6.75 7.94 10.18
N GLN A 194 -6.03 6.99 9.57
CA GLN A 194 -4.63 7.16 9.14
C GLN A 194 -4.44 7.13 7.61
N GLY A 195 -5.52 6.92 6.85
CA GLY A 195 -5.55 7.20 5.42
C GLY A 195 -5.66 8.70 5.10
N ALA A 196 -6.04 9.03 3.87
CA ALA A 196 -6.09 10.41 3.40
C ALA A 196 -7.00 11.33 4.24
N THR A 197 -8.16 10.85 4.71
CA THR A 197 -9.06 11.56 5.63
C THR A 197 -8.38 11.88 6.98
N GLY A 198 -7.53 10.99 7.46
CA GLY A 198 -6.68 11.19 8.63
C GLY A 198 -5.68 12.32 8.46
N ARG A 199 -5.12 12.46 7.25
CA ARG A 199 -4.25 13.60 6.91
C ARG A 199 -5.05 14.91 6.90
N GLU A 200 -6.29 14.94 6.41
CA GLU A 200 -7.14 16.14 6.49
C GLU A 200 -7.37 16.60 7.94
N LEU A 201 -7.72 15.68 8.85
CA LEU A 201 -7.84 15.96 10.30
C LEU A 201 -6.54 16.55 10.86
N GLN A 202 -5.40 15.92 10.56
CA GLN A 202 -4.08 16.37 11.00
C GLN A 202 -3.66 17.71 10.39
N TYR A 203 -4.13 18.07 9.19
CA TYR A 203 -3.86 19.38 8.58
C TYR A 203 -4.73 20.49 9.15
N ALA A 204 -6.00 20.21 9.43
CA ALA A 204 -6.97 21.15 9.99
C ALA A 204 -6.59 21.56 11.42
N THR A 205 -6.24 20.61 12.29
CA THR A 205 -5.92 20.89 13.70
C THR A 205 -4.59 21.60 13.91
N HIS A 206 -4.41 22.17 15.10
CA HIS A 206 -3.22 22.91 15.49
C HIS A 206 -2.10 21.98 15.99
N GLY A 207 -2.45 20.90 16.69
CA GLY A 207 -1.53 19.88 17.15
C GLY A 207 -2.04 18.46 16.89
N VAL A 208 -1.14 17.48 16.97
CA VAL A 208 -1.42 16.05 16.83
C VAL A 208 -0.65 15.29 17.90
N LEU A 209 -1.39 14.60 18.77
CA LEU A 209 -0.91 13.57 19.68
C LEU A 209 -1.25 12.19 19.08
N ARG A 210 -0.34 11.23 19.17
CA ARG A 210 -0.58 9.86 18.71
C ARG A 210 -0.30 8.86 19.83
N LEU A 211 -1.29 8.01 20.10
CA LEU A 211 -1.19 6.84 20.96
C LEU A 211 -1.01 5.58 20.10
N ARG A 212 -0.02 4.76 20.44
CA ARG A 212 0.26 3.48 19.81
C ARG A 212 0.25 2.36 20.85
N ARG A 213 -0.10 1.16 20.39
CA ARG A 213 0.14 -0.10 21.09
C ARG A 213 1.09 -0.91 20.22
N GLU A 214 2.19 -1.38 20.79
CA GLU A 214 3.22 -2.18 20.13
C GLU A 214 3.52 -3.39 21.02
N TYR A 215 3.88 -4.52 20.44
CA TYR A 215 4.34 -5.69 21.20
C TYR A 215 5.87 -5.70 21.22
N VAL A 216 6.45 -5.81 22.41
CA VAL A 216 7.91 -5.90 22.61
C VAL A 216 8.18 -7.14 23.45
N ASN A 217 8.87 -8.13 22.88
CA ASN A 217 9.02 -9.47 23.49
C ASN A 217 7.67 -10.11 23.88
N ASP A 218 6.67 -9.99 22.99
CA ASP A 218 5.27 -10.41 23.18
C ASP A 218 4.47 -9.69 24.29
N ASP A 219 5.10 -8.80 25.08
CA ASP A 219 4.40 -7.93 26.03
C ASP A 219 3.77 -6.70 25.35
N PRO A 220 2.53 -6.30 25.71
CA PRO A 220 1.81 -5.19 25.07
C PRO A 220 2.15 -3.83 25.70
N HIS A 221 3.08 -3.09 25.08
CA HIS A 221 3.46 -1.73 25.49
C HIS A 221 2.58 -0.66 24.82
N ARG A 222 2.45 0.51 25.47
CA ARG A 222 1.74 1.68 24.93
C ARG A 222 2.65 2.90 24.89
N TYR A 223 2.66 3.59 23.75
CA TYR A 223 3.53 4.73 23.48
C TYR A 223 2.73 5.97 23.08
N LEU A 224 3.11 7.12 23.62
CA LEU A 224 2.61 8.45 23.25
C LEU A 224 3.70 9.21 22.48
N VAL A 225 3.30 9.90 21.41
CA VAL A 225 4.15 10.81 20.62
C VAL A 225 3.42 12.13 20.39
N VAL A 226 4.13 13.25 20.55
CA VAL A 226 3.70 14.54 20.00
C VAL A 226 4.24 14.64 18.58
N GLU A 227 3.39 14.48 17.57
CA GLU A 227 3.82 14.51 16.16
C GLU A 227 3.86 15.92 15.57
N LYS A 228 3.01 16.81 16.11
CA LYS A 228 2.85 18.17 15.65
C LYS A 228 2.34 19.04 16.79
N MET A 229 2.90 20.23 16.94
CA MET A 229 2.29 21.32 17.70
C MET A 229 2.65 22.65 17.02
N ARG A 230 1.69 23.31 16.36
CA ARG A 230 1.92 24.60 15.70
C ARG A 230 2.23 25.67 16.75
N GLY A 231 3.30 26.43 16.53
CA GLY A 231 3.71 27.53 17.42
C GLY A 231 4.40 27.12 18.73
N VAL A 232 4.52 25.83 19.04
CA VAL A 232 5.17 25.34 20.28
C VAL A 232 6.27 24.32 19.97
N PRO A 233 7.54 24.59 20.36
CA PRO A 233 8.63 23.62 20.29
C PRO A 233 8.38 22.44 21.24
N HIS A 234 8.05 21.29 20.69
CA HIS A 234 7.73 20.06 21.44
C HIS A 234 8.87 19.04 21.39
N ASP A 235 8.86 18.08 22.32
CA ASP A 235 9.74 16.91 22.28
C ASP A 235 9.15 15.81 21.37
N PRO A 236 9.82 15.42 20.27
CA PRO A 236 9.29 14.44 19.32
C PRO A 236 9.56 12.98 19.75
N ARG A 237 10.22 12.74 20.90
CA ARG A 237 10.51 11.38 21.37
C ARG A 237 9.22 10.67 21.79
N ARG A 238 9.14 9.36 21.52
CA ARG A 238 8.09 8.52 22.09
C ARG A 238 8.34 8.28 23.59
N VAL A 239 7.28 8.38 24.38
CA VAL A 239 7.28 8.03 25.81
C VAL A 239 6.32 6.88 26.04
N GLU A 240 6.70 5.95 26.92
CA GLU A 240 5.84 4.84 27.32
C GLU A 240 4.82 5.30 28.36
N PHE A 241 3.64 4.70 28.41
CA PHE A 241 2.63 5.02 29.42
C PHE A 241 1.79 3.82 29.86
N GLU A 242 1.29 3.94 31.09
CA GLU A 242 0.45 2.97 31.78
C GLU A 242 -0.93 3.60 32.06
N PHE A 243 -1.92 2.75 32.36
CA PHE A 243 -3.16 3.19 32.97
C PHE A 243 -3.04 3.16 34.49
N THR A 244 -3.72 4.10 35.14
CA THR A 244 -3.86 4.28 36.59
C THR A 244 -5.28 4.74 36.87
N ASP A 245 -5.73 4.64 38.12
CA ASP A 245 -7.07 5.08 38.54
C ASP A 245 -7.29 6.59 38.24
N ALA A 246 -6.22 7.40 38.24
CA ALA A 246 -6.24 8.82 37.84
C ALA A 246 -6.13 9.10 36.32
N GLY A 247 -6.17 8.07 35.46
CA GLY A 247 -6.07 8.21 34.00
C GLY A 247 -4.82 7.55 33.40
N ILE A 248 -4.13 8.21 32.46
CA ILE A 248 -2.84 7.74 31.95
C ILE A 248 -1.67 8.37 32.71
N ARG A 249 -0.60 7.61 32.87
CA ARG A 249 0.67 8.08 33.43
C ARG A 249 1.83 7.62 32.57
N THR A 250 2.59 8.57 32.04
CA THR A 250 3.79 8.31 31.25
C THR A 250 5.01 8.02 32.16
N GLY A 251 5.88 7.12 31.68
CA GLY A 251 7.16 6.84 32.32
C GLY A 251 8.21 7.94 32.03
N PRO A 252 9.26 8.06 32.85
CA PRO A 252 10.40 8.91 32.50
C PRO A 252 11.00 8.43 31.18
N ALA A 253 11.02 9.33 30.18
CA ALA A 253 11.53 9.02 28.85
C ALA A 253 12.92 8.35 28.95
N PRO A 254 13.14 7.16 28.37
CA PRO A 254 14.48 6.61 28.31
C PRO A 254 15.38 7.63 27.62
N ALA A 255 16.47 8.00 28.30
CA ALA A 255 17.44 8.90 27.71
C ALA A 255 17.90 8.25 26.40
N SER A 256 17.70 8.96 25.28
CA SER A 256 18.27 8.54 24.00
C SER A 256 19.77 8.47 24.21
N ALA A 257 20.31 7.25 24.27
CA ALA A 257 21.74 7.05 24.35
C ALA A 257 22.35 7.85 23.20
N PRO A 258 23.32 8.77 23.46
CA PRO A 258 24.00 9.44 22.36
C PRO A 258 24.55 8.35 21.45
N CYS A 259 24.35 8.51 20.14
CA CYS A 259 24.69 7.50 19.15
C CYS A 259 26.08 6.96 19.45
N GLN A 260 26.16 5.74 19.99
CA GLN A 260 27.41 5.06 20.15
C GLN A 260 27.85 4.72 18.73
N SER A 261 28.70 5.58 18.17
CA SER A 261 29.64 5.14 17.16
C SER A 261 30.22 3.83 17.67
N ARG A 262 30.12 2.77 16.86
CA ARG A 262 30.76 1.50 17.19
C ARG A 262 32.26 1.76 17.26
N SER A 263 32.74 2.06 18.46
CA SER A 263 34.15 2.10 18.76
C SER A 263 34.69 0.72 18.45
N VAL A 264 35.49 0.62 17.40
CA VAL A 264 36.29 -0.56 17.13
C VAL A 264 37.20 -0.74 18.34
N SER A 265 36.85 -1.69 19.22
CA SER A 265 37.70 -2.07 20.34
C SER A 265 39.07 -2.48 19.80
N PRO A 266 40.18 -1.96 20.35
CA PRO A 266 41.49 -2.19 19.77
C PRO A 266 41.90 -3.65 19.94
N SER A 267 41.97 -4.37 18.82
CA SER A 267 42.60 -5.69 18.76
C SER A 267 44.01 -5.62 19.33
N ARG A 268 44.33 -6.53 20.26
CA ARG A 268 45.64 -6.63 20.90
C ARG A 268 46.77 -6.64 19.86
N SER A 269 47.81 -5.87 20.14
CA SER A 269 49.04 -5.82 19.35
C SER A 269 49.68 -7.21 19.21
N VAL A 270 49.76 -7.74 18.00
CA VAL A 270 50.73 -8.79 17.68
C VAL A 270 52.05 -8.10 17.36
N VAL A 271 53.02 -8.28 18.25
CA VAL A 271 54.38 -7.75 18.05
C VAL A 271 55.10 -8.64 17.04
N VAL A 272 55.21 -8.16 15.79
CA VAL A 272 56.13 -8.76 14.80
C VAL A 272 57.47 -8.04 14.93
N ILE A 273 58.44 -8.71 15.55
CA ILE A 273 59.83 -8.23 15.58
C ILE A 273 60.45 -8.49 14.20
N ILE A 274 60.60 -7.45 13.39
CA ILE A 274 61.49 -7.48 12.23
C ILE A 274 62.80 -6.81 12.64
N ALA A 275 63.91 -7.55 12.54
CA ALA A 275 65.21 -7.08 12.94
C ALA A 275 65.80 -6.08 11.92
N GLY A 276 66.31 -4.96 12.42
CA GLY A 276 67.24 -4.08 11.67
C GLY A 276 66.75 -2.65 11.42
N GLY A 277 67.49 -1.66 11.96
CA GLY A 277 67.47 -0.27 11.48
C GLY A 277 66.58 0.70 12.26
N ARG A 278 67.21 1.66 12.96
CA ARG A 278 66.53 2.80 13.59
C ARG A 278 66.30 3.93 12.59
N THR A 279 65.05 4.34 12.34
CA THR A 279 64.73 5.77 12.14
C THR A 279 63.29 6.10 12.53
N ARG A 280 63.08 7.29 13.10
CA ARG A 280 61.79 7.79 13.59
C ARG A 280 61.39 9.00 12.75
N TRP A 281 60.37 8.89 11.91
CA TRP A 281 59.83 10.01 11.14
C TRP A 281 58.35 10.25 11.47
N ARG A 282 58.02 11.47 11.85
CA ARG A 282 56.66 12.02 11.87
C ARG A 282 56.51 12.83 10.58
N ILE A 283 55.47 12.57 9.80
CA ILE A 283 55.05 13.45 8.70
C ILE A 283 53.55 13.69 8.84
N ASN A 284 53.17 14.95 8.99
CA ASN A 284 51.81 15.45 8.74
C ASN A 284 51.76 15.94 7.29
N ALA A 285 50.85 15.43 6.46
CA ALA A 285 50.09 16.18 5.43
C ALA A 285 49.34 15.21 4.49
N LEU A 286 47.99 15.24 4.58
CA LEU A 286 47.07 15.73 3.54
C LEU A 286 47.43 15.60 2.02
N VAL A 287 46.38 15.33 1.23
CA VAL A 287 46.19 15.57 -0.24
C VAL A 287 46.28 14.37 -1.21
N THR A 288 45.07 13.92 -1.61
CA THR A 288 44.59 13.41 -2.92
C THR A 288 45.37 12.38 -3.78
N GLY A 289 44.60 11.44 -4.34
CA GLY A 289 44.39 11.36 -5.79
C GLY A 289 45.49 10.80 -6.70
N THR A 290 45.19 9.71 -7.38
CA THR A 290 45.89 9.19 -8.56
C THR A 290 44.87 8.94 -9.69
N SER A 291 45.17 9.15 -10.97
CA SER A 291 46.44 9.57 -11.60
C SER A 291 46.21 10.11 -13.02
N VAL A 292 47.01 11.09 -13.43
CA VAL A 292 47.33 11.35 -14.85
C VAL A 292 48.77 10.90 -15.09
N ARG A 293 49.04 10.16 -16.17
CA ARG A 293 50.42 9.89 -16.64
C ARG A 293 50.76 10.81 -17.80
N SER A 294 51.92 11.47 -17.71
CA SER A 294 52.51 12.29 -18.77
C SER A 294 53.39 11.45 -19.71
N VAL A 295 53.51 11.92 -20.95
CA VAL A 295 54.38 11.37 -22.01
C VAL A 295 55.55 12.34 -22.24
N PRO A 296 56.81 11.86 -22.44
CA PRO A 296 57.91 12.68 -22.93
C PRO A 296 58.05 12.59 -24.48
N PRO A 297 58.57 13.63 -25.17
CA PRO A 297 58.66 13.68 -26.63
C PRO A 297 60.02 13.19 -27.19
N GLY A 298 60.07 12.82 -28.49
CA GLY A 298 61.33 12.65 -29.22
C GLY A 298 61.33 11.59 -30.35
N GLU A 299 60.98 12.04 -31.55
CA GLU A 299 61.45 11.64 -32.91
C GLU A 299 62.02 10.24 -33.27
N ASN A 300 61.66 9.81 -34.51
CA ASN A 300 62.41 8.96 -35.46
C ASN A 300 62.66 7.48 -35.11
N GLU A 301 62.76 6.53 -36.05
CA GLU A 301 62.21 6.35 -37.40
C GLU A 301 62.36 4.84 -37.75
N GLN A 302 61.68 4.31 -38.79
CA GLN A 302 62.02 3.05 -39.51
C GLN A 302 62.13 1.72 -38.70
N GLY A 303 61.18 0.77 -38.87
CA GLY A 303 61.27 -0.52 -38.16
C GLY A 303 60.41 -1.73 -38.61
N ARG A 304 59.93 -1.77 -39.86
CA ARG A 304 59.38 -2.94 -40.62
C ARG A 304 58.86 -4.21 -39.87
N ARG A 305 57.56 -4.51 -40.13
CA ARG A 305 56.98 -5.78 -40.70
C ARG A 305 57.32 -7.13 -40.01
N ARG A 306 56.35 -7.99 -39.69
CA ARG A 306 55.36 -8.67 -40.59
C ARG A 306 54.09 -9.02 -39.78
N ALA A 307 52.87 -8.88 -40.29
CA ALA A 307 52.16 -9.79 -41.22
C ALA A 307 52.11 -11.24 -40.69
N THR A 308 50.93 -11.82 -40.43
CA THR A 308 49.88 -12.08 -41.44
C THR A 308 48.43 -11.71 -41.06
N ARG A 309 47.68 -11.23 -42.06
CA ARG A 309 46.21 -11.33 -42.24
C ARG A 309 45.75 -12.80 -42.18
N SER A 310 44.49 -13.25 -42.12
CA SER A 310 43.14 -12.81 -41.71
C SER A 310 42.26 -14.10 -41.79
N SER A 311 40.94 -14.19 -41.72
CA SER A 311 39.77 -13.29 -41.58
C SER A 311 38.58 -14.13 -41.06
N GLU A 312 37.41 -13.53 -40.83
CA GLU A 312 36.09 -14.20 -40.73
C GLU A 312 35.96 -15.44 -39.81
N ALA A 313 35.38 -15.23 -38.61
CA ALA A 313 34.82 -16.31 -37.80
C ALA A 313 33.32 -16.09 -37.61
N ARG A 314 32.52 -17.02 -38.15
CA ARG A 314 31.10 -17.22 -37.82
C ARG A 314 30.94 -17.35 -36.30
N THR A 315 29.90 -16.74 -35.74
CA THR A 315 29.34 -17.17 -34.45
C THR A 315 27.91 -17.66 -34.65
N THR A 316 27.79 -18.84 -35.25
CA THR A 316 26.55 -19.61 -35.20
C THR A 316 26.34 -20.11 -33.78
N ARG A 317 25.09 -20.09 -33.30
CA ARG A 317 24.68 -20.52 -31.95
C ARG A 317 25.34 -21.84 -31.53
N GLN A 318 25.91 -21.86 -30.33
CA GLN A 318 26.03 -23.08 -29.52
C GLN A 318 25.54 -22.78 -28.11
N PHE A 319 24.57 -23.57 -27.63
CA PHE A 319 23.97 -23.40 -26.31
C PHE A 319 25.02 -23.62 -25.23
N ILE A 320 25.28 -22.61 -24.41
CA ILE A 320 25.97 -22.76 -23.13
C ILE A 320 24.93 -22.58 -22.04
N SER A 321 24.57 -23.67 -21.37
CA SER A 321 23.79 -23.61 -20.13
C SER A 321 24.63 -22.91 -19.07
N ILE A 322 24.32 -21.65 -18.77
CA ILE A 322 24.95 -20.95 -17.65
C ILE A 322 24.36 -21.54 -16.36
N GLY A 323 24.98 -22.62 -15.89
CA GLY A 323 24.70 -23.19 -14.59
C GLY A 323 24.92 -22.12 -13.53
N ARG A 324 23.84 -21.67 -12.86
CA ARG A 324 23.92 -20.75 -11.73
C ARG A 324 24.86 -21.36 -10.69
N LYS A 325 26.06 -20.77 -10.55
CA LYS A 325 27.00 -21.10 -9.50
C LYS A 325 26.34 -20.71 -8.17
N ARG A 326 25.75 -21.68 -7.47
CA ARG A 326 25.14 -21.46 -6.15
C ARG A 326 26.19 -20.76 -5.26
N PRO A 327 25.82 -19.71 -4.49
CA PRO A 327 26.74 -19.14 -3.53
C PRO A 327 27.19 -20.25 -2.57
N SER A 328 28.49 -20.35 -2.30
CA SER A 328 29.02 -21.27 -1.32
C SER A 328 28.54 -20.84 0.06
N MET A 329 27.65 -21.64 0.64
CA MET A 329 27.17 -21.45 2.01
C MET A 329 28.36 -21.58 2.97
N ASP A 330 28.49 -20.65 3.92
CA ASP A 330 29.54 -20.73 4.94
C ASP A 330 29.30 -21.96 5.85
N THR A 331 30.37 -22.53 6.39
CA THR A 331 30.35 -23.74 7.22
C THR A 331 29.46 -23.57 8.46
N GLU A 332 29.37 -22.35 9.01
CA GLU A 332 28.51 -22.04 10.14
C GLU A 332 27.01 -22.04 9.75
N ALA A 333 26.67 -21.50 8.58
CA ALA A 333 25.31 -21.56 8.04
C ALA A 333 24.90 -22.99 7.64
N LEU A 334 25.83 -23.81 7.13
CA LEU A 334 25.60 -25.24 6.87
C LEU A 334 25.35 -26.01 8.17
N ARG A 335 26.09 -25.70 9.25
CA ARG A 335 25.87 -26.30 10.57
C ARG A 335 24.50 -25.92 11.16
N ALA A 336 24.06 -24.68 10.99
CA ALA A 336 22.72 -24.24 11.39
C ALA A 336 21.63 -25.01 10.61
N ALA A 337 21.72 -25.07 9.29
CA ALA A 337 20.75 -25.79 8.46
C ALA A 337 20.66 -27.30 8.79
N LEU A 338 21.78 -27.94 9.15
CA LEU A 338 21.79 -29.34 9.61
C LEU A 338 21.29 -29.51 11.06
N ALA A 339 21.36 -28.47 11.90
CA ALA A 339 20.74 -28.49 13.22
C ALA A 339 19.20 -28.37 13.11
N ASP A 340 18.72 -27.46 12.27
CA ASP A 340 17.28 -27.30 11.97
C ASP A 340 16.68 -28.54 11.29
N ALA A 341 17.50 -29.30 10.55
CA ALA A 341 17.15 -30.62 10.02
C ALA A 341 16.87 -31.67 11.11
N GLY A 342 17.43 -31.50 12.31
CA GLY A 342 17.30 -32.40 13.46
C GLY A 342 18.57 -33.20 13.81
N LEU A 343 19.72 -32.94 13.17
CA LEU A 343 20.98 -33.59 13.54
C LEU A 343 21.53 -32.95 14.82
N SER A 344 22.09 -33.78 15.71
CA SER A 344 22.73 -33.28 16.93
C SER A 344 24.13 -32.71 16.63
N PRO A 345 24.67 -31.78 17.45
CA PRO A 345 25.99 -31.17 17.19
C PRO A 345 27.11 -32.17 16.93
N TYR A 346 27.13 -33.30 17.65
CA TYR A 346 28.09 -34.39 17.44
C TYR A 346 27.86 -35.15 16.13
N ARG A 347 26.61 -35.36 15.69
CA ARG A 347 26.29 -35.95 14.38
C ARG A 347 26.70 -35.03 13.23
N ILE A 348 26.43 -33.73 13.35
CA ILE A 348 26.86 -32.72 12.36
C ILE A 348 28.39 -32.69 12.25
N ALA A 349 29.10 -32.63 13.38
CA ALA A 349 30.57 -32.62 13.37
C ALA A 349 31.17 -33.91 12.77
N ALA A 350 30.64 -35.08 13.13
CA ALA A 350 31.09 -36.36 12.58
C ALA A 350 30.79 -36.49 11.07
N TYR A 351 29.60 -36.07 10.62
CA TYR A 351 29.21 -36.14 9.21
C TYR A 351 30.08 -35.21 8.33
N LEU A 352 30.32 -33.97 8.77
CA LEU A 352 31.23 -33.06 8.07
C LEU A 352 32.67 -33.62 8.02
N ALA A 353 33.16 -34.20 9.12
CA ALA A 353 34.48 -34.83 9.14
C ALA A 353 34.59 -36.07 8.23
N VAL A 354 33.49 -36.79 7.98
CA VAL A 354 33.44 -37.88 6.99
C VAL A 354 33.41 -37.32 5.56
N LEU A 355 32.62 -36.28 5.28
CA LEU A 355 32.56 -35.61 3.97
C LEU A 355 33.91 -35.03 3.55
N GLU A 356 34.65 -34.38 4.46
CA GLU A 356 35.99 -33.84 4.19
C GLU A 356 37.04 -34.92 3.90
N ARG A 357 36.87 -36.13 4.43
CA ARG A 357 37.87 -37.21 4.39
C ARG A 357 37.52 -38.35 3.43
N GLY A 358 36.29 -38.43 2.95
CA GLY A 358 35.76 -39.47 2.06
C GLY A 358 35.58 -40.83 2.75
N SER A 359 36.66 -41.40 3.32
CA SER A 359 36.63 -42.62 4.13
C SER A 359 37.71 -42.58 5.22
N ALA A 360 37.29 -42.67 6.48
CA ALA A 360 38.17 -42.58 7.66
C ALA A 360 37.83 -43.66 8.70
N ALA A 361 38.79 -44.05 9.54
CA ALA A 361 38.52 -44.90 10.70
C ALA A 361 37.75 -44.13 11.77
N ALA A 362 36.92 -44.82 12.57
CA ALA A 362 36.11 -44.20 13.62
C ALA A 362 36.92 -43.30 14.58
N THR A 363 38.14 -43.72 14.94
CA THR A 363 39.06 -42.94 15.80
C THR A 363 39.72 -41.74 15.10
N GLU A 364 39.80 -41.74 13.77
CA GLU A 364 40.26 -40.60 12.98
C GLU A 364 39.14 -39.55 12.84
N ILE A 365 37.90 -40.02 12.64
CA ILE A 365 36.70 -39.18 12.59
C ILE A 365 36.46 -38.52 13.96
N ALA A 366 36.57 -39.28 15.06
CA ALA A 366 36.45 -38.77 16.42
C ALA A 366 37.38 -37.58 16.69
N ARG A 367 38.66 -37.70 16.30
CA ARG A 367 39.66 -36.62 16.45
C ARG A 367 39.37 -35.42 15.55
N ALA A 368 38.89 -35.65 14.33
CA ALA A 368 38.59 -34.58 13.38
C ALA A 368 37.31 -33.79 13.74
N ALA A 369 36.34 -34.47 14.37
CA ALA A 369 35.06 -33.91 14.78
C ALA A 369 35.01 -33.43 16.25
N ASP A 370 36.12 -33.55 16.99
CA ASP A 370 36.23 -33.30 18.44
C ASP A 370 35.16 -34.05 19.28
N VAL A 371 34.92 -35.32 18.92
CA VAL A 371 33.96 -36.21 19.58
C VAL A 371 34.72 -37.22 20.43
N PRO A 372 34.32 -37.48 21.70
CA PRO A 372 34.94 -38.52 22.52
C PRO A 372 34.90 -39.89 21.84
N ASN A 373 36.04 -40.60 21.78
CA ASN A 373 36.16 -41.92 21.14
C ASN A 373 35.06 -42.94 21.51
N PRO A 374 34.56 -43.04 22.76
CA PRO A 374 33.45 -43.96 23.05
C PRO A 374 32.15 -43.60 22.33
N ARG A 375 31.87 -42.30 22.12
CA ARG A 375 30.62 -41.82 21.51
C ARG A 375 30.63 -41.84 19.99
N ILE A 376 31.79 -41.85 19.32
CA ILE A 376 31.82 -41.82 17.85
C ILE A 376 31.17 -43.06 17.23
N TYR A 377 31.25 -44.21 17.89
CA TYR A 377 30.68 -45.47 17.41
C TYR A 377 29.15 -45.42 17.37
N ASP A 378 28.52 -44.84 18.40
CA ASP A 378 27.07 -44.67 18.43
C ASP A 378 26.63 -43.56 17.45
N VAL A 379 27.38 -42.46 17.37
CA VAL A 379 27.13 -41.37 16.41
C VAL A 379 27.20 -41.84 14.95
N LEU A 380 28.16 -42.70 14.60
CA LEU A 380 28.26 -43.27 13.25
C LEU A 380 27.13 -44.27 12.97
N ARG A 381 26.71 -45.06 13.96
CA ARG A 381 25.55 -45.97 13.84
C ARG A 381 24.23 -45.21 13.66
N ASP A 382 24.05 -44.08 14.35
CA ASP A 382 22.88 -43.22 14.18
C ASP A 382 22.87 -42.56 12.79
N LEU A 383 24.01 -42.05 12.32
CA LEU A 383 24.14 -41.48 10.96
C LEU A 383 23.93 -42.53 9.86
N GLU A 384 24.31 -43.79 10.10
CA GLU A 384 24.09 -44.90 9.17
C GLU A 384 22.61 -45.32 9.11
N ARG A 385 21.94 -45.42 10.27
CA ARG A 385 20.48 -45.65 10.33
C ARG A 385 19.68 -44.55 9.62
N GLU A 386 20.20 -43.32 9.62
CA GLU A 386 19.61 -42.15 8.97
C GLU A 386 20.08 -41.95 7.51
N GLY A 387 20.89 -42.87 6.96
CA GLY A 387 21.28 -42.86 5.54
C GLY A 387 22.35 -41.83 5.14
N TYR A 388 23.02 -41.19 6.10
CA TYR A 388 24.06 -40.19 5.83
C TYR A 388 25.43 -40.82 5.56
N VAL A 389 25.73 -41.96 6.18
CA VAL A 389 27.02 -42.67 6.06
C VAL A 389 26.80 -44.18 5.94
N GLU A 390 27.82 -44.88 5.46
CA GLU A 390 27.89 -46.35 5.50
C GLU A 390 29.15 -46.74 6.29
N THR A 391 28.99 -47.66 7.24
CA THR A 391 30.09 -48.20 8.03
C THR A 391 30.50 -49.58 7.53
N TYR A 392 31.79 -49.88 7.63
CA TYR A 392 32.34 -51.17 7.22
C TYR A 392 33.62 -51.50 7.98
N GLU A 393 33.88 -52.79 8.18
CA GLU A 393 35.08 -53.25 8.86
C GLU A 393 36.18 -53.63 7.87
N ARG A 394 37.38 -53.06 8.06
CA ARG A 394 38.59 -53.49 7.37
C ARG A 394 39.77 -53.47 8.34
N GLY A 395 39.75 -54.40 9.30
CA GLY A 395 40.66 -54.45 10.45
C GLY A 395 40.32 -53.46 11.57
N THR A 396 39.72 -52.32 11.23
CA THR A 396 39.05 -51.38 12.15
C THR A 396 37.74 -50.91 11.52
N LEU A 397 36.79 -50.44 12.34
CA LEU A 397 35.56 -49.81 11.84
C LEU A 397 35.89 -48.50 11.13
N ARG A 398 35.44 -48.38 9.87
CA ARG A 398 35.52 -47.17 9.05
C ARG A 398 34.12 -46.71 8.68
N ALA A 399 34.00 -45.42 8.33
CA ALA A 399 32.80 -44.86 7.73
C ALA A 399 33.15 -44.09 6.46
N ARG A 400 32.23 -44.12 5.49
CA ARG A 400 32.23 -43.28 4.28
C ARG A 400 30.89 -42.57 4.13
N ALA A 401 30.87 -41.42 3.48
CA ALA A 401 29.61 -40.75 3.15
C ALA A 401 28.84 -41.55 2.08
N LEU A 402 27.52 -41.62 2.21
CA LEU A 402 26.63 -42.07 1.14
C LEU A 402 26.40 -40.93 0.13
N ASP A 403 25.80 -41.24 -1.02
CA ASP A 403 25.57 -40.23 -2.07
C ASP A 403 24.69 -39.09 -1.53
N PRO A 404 25.12 -37.81 -1.62
CA PRO A 404 24.32 -36.67 -1.20
C PRO A 404 22.97 -36.56 -1.90
N ALA A 405 22.73 -37.24 -3.02
CA ALA A 405 21.41 -37.32 -3.65
C ALA A 405 20.41 -38.11 -2.80
N GLU A 406 20.82 -39.22 -2.19
CA GLU A 406 19.98 -40.07 -1.34
C GLU A 406 19.88 -39.50 0.09
N ALA A 407 21.02 -39.13 0.69
CA ALA A 407 21.07 -38.58 2.05
C ALA A 407 20.37 -37.21 2.21
N LEU A 408 20.17 -36.46 1.11
CA LEU A 408 19.44 -35.19 1.10
C LEU A 408 18.01 -35.31 0.54
N ALA A 409 17.52 -36.52 0.24
CA ALA A 409 16.17 -36.72 -0.28
C ALA A 409 15.10 -36.26 0.74
N ASP A 410 15.11 -36.80 1.97
CA ASP A 410 14.16 -36.39 3.02
C ASP A 410 14.25 -34.88 3.33
N LEU A 411 15.45 -34.30 3.30
CA LEU A 411 15.62 -32.87 3.52
C LEU A 411 15.00 -32.01 2.40
N ARG A 412 15.06 -32.47 1.15
CA ARG A 412 14.38 -31.82 0.02
C ARG A 412 12.87 -32.01 0.10
N ASP A 413 12.40 -33.21 0.45
CA ASP A 413 10.98 -33.52 0.58
C ASP A 413 10.33 -32.77 1.76
N ARG A 414 11.09 -32.53 2.85
CA ARG A 414 10.68 -31.67 3.97
C ARG A 414 10.65 -30.20 3.54
N ALA A 415 11.66 -29.72 2.83
CA ALA A 415 11.67 -28.35 2.29
C ALA A 415 10.50 -28.10 1.34
N GLN A 416 10.23 -29.01 0.39
CA GLN A 416 9.08 -28.94 -0.51
C GLN A 416 7.74 -28.96 0.24
N ARG A 417 7.61 -29.78 1.30
CA ARG A 417 6.41 -29.76 2.16
C ARG A 417 6.23 -28.43 2.89
N PHE A 418 7.29 -27.80 3.37
CA PHE A 418 7.21 -26.48 3.99
C PHE A 418 6.90 -25.37 2.98
N GLU A 419 7.46 -25.44 1.77
CA GLU A 419 7.18 -24.51 0.67
C GLU A 419 5.72 -24.64 0.21
N ALA A 420 5.20 -25.86 0.06
CA ALA A 420 3.80 -26.12 -0.24
C ALA A 420 2.86 -25.68 0.89
N ALA A 421 3.23 -25.90 2.16
CA ALA A 421 2.45 -25.44 3.30
C ALA A 421 2.43 -23.91 3.41
N ALA A 422 3.54 -23.23 3.13
CA ALA A 422 3.60 -21.77 3.07
C ALA A 422 2.71 -21.22 1.95
N ALA A 423 2.74 -21.83 0.76
CA ALA A 423 1.88 -21.47 -0.35
C ALA A 423 0.38 -21.69 -0.04
N GLU A 424 0.01 -22.82 0.59
CA GLU A 424 -1.37 -23.10 1.02
C GLU A 424 -1.83 -22.11 2.12
N ILE A 425 -0.96 -21.72 3.05
CA ILE A 425 -1.25 -20.69 4.06
C ILE A 425 -1.46 -19.33 3.40
N GLU A 426 -0.60 -18.96 2.45
CA GLU A 426 -0.71 -17.72 1.69
C GLU A 426 -1.97 -17.70 0.82
N GLU A 427 -2.33 -18.81 0.17
CA GLU A 427 -3.59 -18.95 -0.57
C GLU A 427 -4.81 -18.81 0.37
N ARG A 428 -4.80 -19.48 1.53
CA ARG A 428 -5.88 -19.35 2.53
C ARG A 428 -5.99 -17.96 3.14
N TRP A 429 -4.88 -17.25 3.26
CA TRP A 429 -4.85 -15.85 3.71
C TRP A 429 -5.36 -14.89 2.63
N GLN A 430 -5.11 -15.21 1.35
CA GLN A 430 -5.61 -14.44 0.21
C GLN A 430 -7.09 -14.73 -0.12
N ARG A 431 -7.62 -15.91 0.26
CA ARG A 431 -9.06 -16.19 0.18
C ARG A 431 -9.82 -15.36 1.24
N PRO A 432 -10.81 -14.53 0.85
CA PRO A 432 -11.65 -13.84 1.83
C PRO A 432 -12.43 -14.85 2.69
N PRO A 433 -12.67 -14.55 3.98
CA PRO A 433 -13.40 -15.46 4.87
C PRO A 433 -14.86 -15.63 4.38
N PRO A 434 -15.45 -16.83 4.46
CA PRO A 434 -16.72 -17.17 3.79
C PRO A 434 -17.98 -16.57 4.45
N THR A 435 -17.84 -15.55 5.30
CA THR A 435 -18.95 -14.84 5.96
C THR A 435 -18.55 -13.39 6.27
N THR A 436 -19.48 -12.47 6.03
CA THR A 436 -19.40 -10.99 6.14
C THR A 436 -18.91 -10.29 4.86
N GLU A 437 -19.84 -9.54 4.26
CA GLU A 437 -19.75 -8.49 3.21
C GLU A 437 -18.44 -8.40 2.39
N ALA A 438 -18.58 -8.58 1.06
CA ALA A 438 -17.50 -8.39 0.11
C ALA A 438 -16.95 -6.95 0.14
N HIS A 439 -15.73 -6.78 0.64
CA HIS A 439 -15.00 -5.53 0.48
C HIS A 439 -14.49 -5.42 -0.96
N GLU A 440 -15.31 -4.84 -1.84
CA GLU A 440 -15.04 -4.62 -3.27
C GLU A 440 -13.75 -3.85 -3.57
N ALA A 441 -13.19 -3.13 -2.59
CA ALA A 441 -11.90 -2.45 -2.69
C ALA A 441 -11.06 -2.62 -1.41
N SER A 442 -9.79 -3.00 -1.58
CA SER A 442 -8.80 -3.09 -0.51
C SER A 442 -7.62 -2.14 -0.75
N VAL A 443 -7.09 -1.57 0.33
CA VAL A 443 -5.99 -0.58 0.29
C VAL A 443 -4.71 -1.21 0.85
N VAL A 444 -3.63 -1.18 0.07
CA VAL A 444 -2.35 -1.81 0.41
C VAL A 444 -1.24 -0.77 0.56
N SER A 445 -0.28 -0.99 1.47
CA SER A 445 0.81 -0.02 1.74
C SER A 445 2.07 -0.23 0.88
N ARG A 446 2.11 -1.29 0.07
CA ARG A 446 3.26 -1.67 -0.77
C ARG A 446 2.85 -1.74 -2.24
N PHE A 447 3.65 -1.10 -3.10
CA PHE A 447 3.45 -1.17 -4.55
C PHE A 447 3.55 -2.59 -5.09
N GLU A 448 4.46 -3.41 -4.54
CA GLU A 448 4.65 -4.80 -5.01
C GLU A 448 3.36 -5.62 -4.90
N THR A 449 2.57 -5.43 -3.84
CA THR A 449 1.28 -6.09 -3.66
C THR A 449 0.25 -5.69 -4.73
N VAL A 450 0.35 -4.47 -5.27
CA VAL A 450 -0.48 -4.01 -6.40
C VAL A 450 -0.03 -4.68 -7.70
N LEU A 451 1.29 -4.78 -7.90
CA LEU A 451 1.88 -5.40 -9.07
C LEU A 451 1.62 -6.93 -9.10
N GLU A 452 1.64 -7.58 -7.94
CA GLU A 452 1.24 -8.98 -7.74
C GLU A 452 -0.26 -9.19 -7.97
N GLY A 453 -1.11 -8.29 -7.46
CA GLY A 453 -2.55 -8.29 -7.74
C GLY A 453 -2.84 -8.20 -9.23
N ALA A 454 -2.22 -7.24 -9.92
CA ALA A 454 -2.31 -7.10 -11.37
C ALA A 454 -1.79 -8.34 -12.11
N ARG A 455 -0.64 -8.89 -11.70
CA ARG A 455 -0.07 -10.13 -12.27
C ARG A 455 -1.03 -11.32 -12.12
N ARG A 456 -1.69 -11.47 -10.96
CA ARG A 456 -2.70 -12.51 -10.71
C ARG A 456 -3.92 -12.32 -11.63
N ALA A 457 -4.47 -11.10 -11.68
CA ALA A 457 -5.63 -10.77 -12.50
C ALA A 457 -5.36 -11.01 -14.00
N ILE A 458 -4.25 -10.48 -14.54
CA ILE A 458 -3.82 -10.71 -15.93
C ILE A 458 -3.62 -12.21 -16.21
N GLY A 459 -3.11 -12.96 -15.22
CA GLY A 459 -2.98 -14.41 -15.30
C GLY A 459 -4.30 -15.11 -15.60
N GLY A 460 -5.40 -14.67 -14.97
CA GLY A 460 -6.75 -15.20 -15.16
C GLY A 460 -7.57 -14.57 -16.29
N ALA A 461 -7.06 -13.55 -16.99
CA ALA A 461 -7.83 -12.75 -17.95
C ALA A 461 -8.44 -13.57 -19.11
N THR A 462 -9.66 -13.21 -19.52
CA THR A 462 -10.44 -13.87 -20.59
C THR A 462 -10.89 -12.95 -21.72
N ASP A 463 -11.12 -11.66 -21.46
CA ASP A 463 -11.68 -10.71 -22.44
C ASP A 463 -10.71 -9.56 -22.75
N GLN A 464 -10.29 -8.80 -21.73
CA GLN A 464 -9.46 -7.62 -21.94
C GLN A 464 -8.55 -7.25 -20.76
N VAL A 465 -7.41 -6.64 -21.08
CA VAL A 465 -6.48 -6.03 -20.13
C VAL A 465 -6.15 -4.61 -20.61
N GLN A 466 -6.30 -3.63 -19.73
CA GLN A 466 -5.92 -2.23 -19.98
C GLN A 466 -4.85 -1.82 -18.95
N LEU A 467 -3.69 -1.36 -19.42
CA LEU A 467 -2.51 -1.12 -18.58
C LEU A 467 -1.92 0.27 -18.79
N SER A 468 -1.66 1.01 -17.71
CA SER A 468 -0.71 2.13 -17.72
C SER A 468 0.48 1.78 -16.82
N VAL A 469 1.67 1.68 -17.41
CA VAL A 469 2.87 1.11 -16.79
C VAL A 469 4.14 1.82 -17.23
N THR A 470 5.14 1.91 -16.36
CA THR A 470 6.51 2.24 -16.77
C THR A 470 7.14 1.07 -17.54
N PRO A 471 8.22 1.26 -18.31
CA PRO A 471 8.90 0.15 -18.97
C PRO A 471 9.36 -0.96 -18.01
N SER A 472 9.85 -0.59 -16.82
CA SER A 472 10.23 -1.56 -15.78
C SER A 472 9.03 -2.35 -15.21
N GLN A 473 7.87 -1.72 -15.08
CA GLN A 473 6.63 -2.40 -14.67
C GLN A 473 6.09 -3.32 -15.78
N PHE A 474 6.22 -2.91 -17.05
CA PHE A 474 5.91 -3.75 -18.21
C PHE A 474 6.75 -5.03 -18.21
N GLU A 475 8.08 -4.93 -18.05
CA GLU A 475 8.96 -6.12 -17.97
C GLU A 475 8.57 -7.07 -16.81
N ASN A 476 8.14 -6.52 -15.66
CA ASN A 476 7.67 -7.32 -14.52
C ASN A 476 6.32 -8.03 -14.75
N LEU A 477 5.55 -7.62 -15.77
CA LEU A 477 4.26 -8.20 -16.15
C LEU A 477 4.32 -9.01 -17.45
N ARG A 478 5.35 -8.80 -18.28
CA ARG A 478 5.62 -9.46 -19.58
C ARG A 478 5.13 -10.90 -19.65
N ALA A 479 5.67 -11.79 -18.82
CA ALA A 479 5.36 -13.22 -18.89
C ALA A 479 3.88 -13.56 -18.61
N SER A 480 3.12 -12.68 -17.96
CA SER A 480 1.67 -12.83 -17.78
C SER A 480 0.90 -12.21 -18.95
N LEU A 481 1.41 -11.13 -19.54
CA LEU A 481 0.87 -10.54 -20.77
C LEU A 481 1.03 -11.47 -21.97
N GLU A 482 2.20 -12.06 -22.17
CA GLU A 482 2.46 -13.08 -23.21
C GLU A 482 1.46 -14.26 -23.11
N ARG A 483 1.15 -14.69 -21.88
CA ARG A 483 0.16 -15.75 -21.62
C ARG A 483 -1.29 -15.31 -21.78
N ALA A 484 -1.62 -14.03 -21.57
CA ALA A 484 -2.97 -13.51 -21.79
C ALA A 484 -3.21 -13.26 -23.28
N HIS A 485 -2.29 -12.58 -23.96
CA HIS A 485 -2.33 -12.34 -25.39
C HIS A 485 -2.33 -13.66 -26.19
N GLY A 486 -1.53 -14.66 -25.78
CA GLY A 486 -1.58 -16.02 -26.35
C GLY A 486 -2.88 -16.81 -26.11
N ARG A 487 -3.84 -16.25 -25.34
CA ARG A 487 -5.22 -16.75 -25.20
C ARG A 487 -6.25 -15.87 -25.92
N ASP A 488 -5.80 -14.97 -26.81
CA ASP A 488 -6.65 -14.03 -27.56
C ASP A 488 -7.36 -12.97 -26.68
N VAL A 489 -6.75 -12.62 -25.54
CA VAL A 489 -7.20 -11.51 -24.69
C VAL A 489 -6.81 -10.17 -25.32
N ASN A 490 -7.72 -9.19 -25.37
CA ASN A 490 -7.41 -7.86 -25.90
C ASN A 490 -6.56 -7.07 -24.90
N VAL A 491 -5.25 -6.95 -25.16
CA VAL A 491 -4.31 -6.30 -24.26
C VAL A 491 -3.90 -4.92 -24.80
N ARG A 492 -4.19 -3.86 -24.05
CA ARG A 492 -3.89 -2.46 -24.38
C ARG A 492 -2.89 -1.86 -23.39
N VAL A 493 -1.71 -1.43 -23.86
CA VAL A 493 -0.60 -0.97 -23.00
C VAL A 493 -0.19 0.49 -23.26
N SER A 494 -0.46 1.36 -22.30
CA SER A 494 0.04 2.74 -22.25
C SER A 494 1.37 2.75 -21.49
N VAL A 495 2.48 2.77 -22.23
CA VAL A 495 3.82 2.85 -21.65
C VAL A 495 4.09 4.31 -21.28
N ASN A 496 4.23 4.59 -19.99
CA ASN A 496 4.51 5.93 -19.48
C ASN A 496 5.98 6.10 -19.08
N THR A 497 6.60 7.21 -19.48
CA THR A 497 8.03 7.49 -19.23
C THR A 497 8.23 8.90 -18.69
N ASP A 498 9.15 9.05 -17.74
CA ASP A 498 9.76 10.35 -17.41
C ASP A 498 10.68 10.81 -18.57
N PRO A 499 10.93 12.12 -18.76
CA PRO A 499 11.96 12.63 -19.68
C PRO A 499 13.34 11.97 -19.59
N ARG A 500 13.71 11.35 -18.46
CA ARG A 500 14.98 10.61 -18.27
C ARG A 500 14.97 9.17 -18.80
N ASP A 501 13.78 8.59 -18.99
CA ASP A 501 13.60 7.16 -19.28
C ASP A 501 13.00 6.90 -20.68
N GLN A 502 12.96 7.92 -21.56
CA GLN A 502 12.33 7.82 -22.88
C GLN A 502 13.00 6.80 -23.81
N ASP A 503 14.31 6.56 -23.65
CA ASP A 503 15.06 5.57 -24.44
C ASP A 503 14.82 4.10 -23.99
N LEU A 504 14.06 3.88 -22.91
CA LEU A 504 13.83 2.56 -22.32
C LEU A 504 12.52 1.88 -22.77
N LEU A 505 11.92 2.32 -23.88
CA LEU A 505 10.67 1.74 -24.38
C LEU A 505 10.81 0.24 -24.71
N PRO A 506 9.76 -0.58 -24.50
CA PRO A 506 9.76 -1.98 -24.90
C PRO A 506 10.06 -2.14 -26.40
N ALA A 507 10.93 -3.10 -26.74
CA ALA A 507 11.26 -3.42 -28.13
C ALA A 507 10.02 -3.91 -28.90
N ARG A 508 10.01 -3.75 -30.23
CA ARG A 508 8.85 -4.12 -31.06
C ARG A 508 8.43 -5.57 -30.88
N ASP A 509 9.39 -6.51 -30.93
CA ASP A 509 9.16 -7.94 -30.70
C ASP A 509 8.57 -8.26 -29.31
N ALA A 510 8.78 -7.38 -28.33
CA ALA A 510 8.18 -7.51 -27.01
C ALA A 510 6.72 -7.08 -26.99
N LEU A 511 6.38 -5.99 -27.68
CA LEU A 511 5.00 -5.53 -27.83
C LEU A 511 4.20 -6.56 -28.63
N ASP A 512 4.79 -7.08 -29.70
CA ASP A 512 4.27 -8.16 -30.56
C ASP A 512 3.89 -9.42 -29.78
N ALA A 513 4.74 -9.85 -28.83
CA ALA A 513 4.45 -11.01 -28.01
C ALA A 513 3.45 -10.76 -26.86
N THR A 514 3.09 -9.51 -26.54
CA THR A 514 2.39 -9.17 -25.27
C THR A 514 1.09 -8.39 -25.43
N CYS A 515 0.87 -7.67 -26.52
CA CYS A 515 -0.23 -6.71 -26.60
C CYS A 515 -0.83 -6.57 -27.99
N THR A 516 -2.14 -6.29 -28.05
CA THR A 516 -2.86 -5.99 -29.30
C THR A 516 -2.60 -4.56 -29.77
N GLU A 517 -2.39 -3.63 -28.82
CA GLU A 517 -2.02 -2.24 -29.10
C GLU A 517 -1.17 -1.68 -27.95
N ALA A 518 -0.16 -0.87 -28.29
CA ALA A 518 0.60 -0.08 -27.34
C ALA A 518 0.77 1.37 -27.78
N ARG A 519 0.71 2.28 -26.80
CA ARG A 519 0.86 3.73 -26.96
C ARG A 519 1.96 4.25 -26.03
N HIS A 520 2.69 5.28 -26.46
CA HIS A 520 3.71 5.93 -25.63
C HIS A 520 3.19 7.23 -25.05
N ARG A 521 3.30 7.36 -23.73
CA ARG A 521 2.99 8.57 -22.96
C ARG A 521 4.31 9.15 -22.41
N PRO A 522 4.86 10.23 -22.99
CA PRO A 522 6.12 10.86 -22.55
C PRO A 522 5.97 11.70 -21.28
N LEU A 523 5.12 11.26 -20.34
CA LEU A 523 4.80 11.90 -19.08
C LEU A 523 4.63 10.82 -17.99
N PRO A 524 5.07 11.04 -16.74
CA PRO A 524 4.81 10.11 -15.62
C PRO A 524 3.30 9.88 -15.40
N ALA A 525 2.88 8.62 -15.20
CA ALA A 525 1.50 8.26 -14.87
C ALA A 525 1.44 7.35 -13.63
N PRO A 526 0.28 7.27 -12.94
CA PRO A 526 -0.01 6.19 -12.02
C PRO A 526 0.14 4.82 -12.70
N PHE A 527 0.50 3.80 -11.92
CA PHE A 527 0.30 2.42 -12.32
C PHE A 527 -1.20 2.12 -12.31
N LEU A 528 -1.70 1.53 -13.38
CA LEU A 528 -3.07 1.06 -13.48
C LEU A 528 -3.12 -0.22 -14.29
N ALA A 529 -3.78 -1.25 -13.78
CA ALA A 529 -4.20 -2.43 -14.53
C ALA A 529 -5.70 -2.61 -14.35
N ILE A 530 -6.44 -2.79 -15.44
CA ILE A 530 -7.88 -3.13 -15.44
C ILE A 530 -8.02 -4.45 -16.21
N VAL A 531 -8.75 -5.41 -15.64
CA VAL A 531 -8.93 -6.75 -16.22
C VAL A 531 -10.42 -7.09 -16.27
N ASP A 532 -10.87 -7.61 -17.41
CA ASP A 532 -12.19 -8.22 -17.66
C ASP A 532 -13.42 -7.45 -17.14
N ARG A 533 -13.31 -6.11 -17.11
CA ARG A 533 -14.36 -5.20 -16.62
C ARG A 533 -14.70 -5.37 -15.13
N THR A 534 -13.97 -6.18 -14.37
CA THR A 534 -14.28 -6.56 -12.97
C THR A 534 -13.17 -6.27 -11.99
N THR A 535 -11.91 -6.18 -12.43
CA THR A 535 -10.77 -5.97 -11.54
C THR A 535 -10.02 -4.69 -11.91
N ALA A 536 -9.65 -3.87 -10.92
CA ALA A 536 -8.73 -2.75 -11.11
C ALA A 536 -7.64 -2.73 -10.02
N CYS A 537 -6.38 -2.64 -10.44
CA CYS A 537 -5.21 -2.51 -9.58
C CYS A 537 -4.55 -1.15 -9.85
N PHE A 538 -4.56 -0.26 -8.86
CA PHE A 538 -4.08 1.11 -9.00
C PHE A 538 -2.99 1.44 -7.98
N ALA A 539 -1.97 2.18 -8.41
CA ALA A 539 -1.05 2.87 -7.50
C ALA A 539 -0.63 4.22 -8.10
N PRO A 540 -0.55 5.30 -7.29
CA PRO A 540 -0.06 6.58 -7.78
C PRO A 540 1.41 6.49 -8.20
N HIS A 541 1.85 7.41 -9.06
CA HIS A 541 3.21 7.44 -9.57
C HIS A 541 4.26 7.54 -8.45
N SER A 542 5.49 7.11 -8.73
CA SER A 542 6.58 6.95 -7.75
C SER A 542 6.92 8.21 -6.94
N GLU A 543 6.65 9.40 -7.46
CA GLU A 543 6.89 10.70 -6.81
C GLU A 543 5.69 11.21 -5.98
N ALA A 544 4.56 10.49 -5.95
CA ALA A 544 3.40 10.90 -5.18
C ALA A 544 3.68 10.93 -3.67
N ALA A 545 3.14 11.96 -2.99
CA ALA A 545 3.32 12.21 -1.55
C ALA A 545 2.57 11.22 -0.63
N ASP A 546 1.78 10.31 -1.22
CA ASP A 546 1.08 9.21 -0.58
C ASP A 546 1.37 7.95 -1.38
N ARG A 547 2.09 6.99 -0.78
CA ARG A 547 2.41 5.69 -1.40
C ARG A 547 1.50 4.61 -0.83
N TYR A 548 0.33 4.46 -1.45
CA TYR A 548 -0.60 3.35 -1.22
C TYR A 548 -1.07 2.79 -2.56
N GLY A 549 -1.50 1.54 -2.56
CA GLY A 549 -2.17 0.89 -3.66
C GLY A 549 -3.64 0.64 -3.35
N VAL A 550 -4.44 0.45 -4.39
CA VAL A 550 -5.83 0.00 -4.30
C VAL A 550 -6.00 -1.21 -5.21
N LEU A 551 -6.56 -2.28 -4.67
CA LEU A 551 -7.02 -3.46 -5.40
C LEU A 551 -8.54 -3.47 -5.35
N ILE A 552 -9.19 -3.69 -6.49
CA ILE A 552 -10.64 -3.55 -6.66
C ILE A 552 -11.15 -4.76 -7.41
N GLU A 553 -12.25 -5.35 -6.94
CA GLU A 553 -12.86 -6.57 -7.47
C GLU A 553 -14.37 -6.37 -7.71
N ASP A 554 -14.74 -5.21 -8.29
CA ASP A 554 -16.09 -4.84 -8.71
C ASP A 554 -16.11 -4.15 -10.10
N ARG A 555 -17.21 -4.36 -10.84
CA ARG A 555 -17.50 -3.78 -12.15
C ARG A 555 -17.72 -2.26 -12.12
N VAL A 556 -18.41 -1.72 -11.11
CA VAL A 556 -18.74 -0.29 -11.05
C VAL A 556 -17.48 0.56 -10.86
N HIS A 557 -16.63 0.17 -9.93
CA HIS A 557 -15.35 0.83 -9.67
C HIS A 557 -14.36 0.62 -10.82
N ALA A 558 -14.27 -0.59 -11.41
CA ALA A 558 -13.45 -0.83 -12.60
C ALA A 558 -13.86 0.08 -13.79
N TYR A 559 -15.15 0.39 -13.94
CA TYR A 559 -15.66 1.31 -14.96
C TYR A 559 -15.17 2.76 -14.77
N VAL A 560 -15.04 3.23 -13.53
CA VAL A 560 -14.45 4.55 -13.23
C VAL A 560 -12.99 4.61 -13.66
N PHE A 561 -12.21 3.56 -13.36
CA PHE A 561 -10.81 3.47 -13.79
C PHE A 561 -10.66 3.34 -15.32
N HIS A 562 -11.62 2.70 -16.00
CA HIS A 562 -11.64 2.61 -17.45
C HIS A 562 -11.78 3.99 -18.12
N TRP A 563 -12.66 4.84 -17.61
CA TRP A 563 -12.77 6.23 -18.09
C TRP A 563 -11.50 7.04 -17.85
N TYR A 564 -10.86 6.88 -16.69
CA TYR A 564 -9.54 7.48 -16.43
C TYR A 564 -8.49 6.96 -17.42
N PHE A 565 -8.42 5.65 -17.68
CA PHE A 565 -7.49 5.07 -18.64
C PHE A 565 -7.70 5.65 -20.05
N LEU A 566 -8.95 5.64 -20.55
CA LEU A 566 -9.26 6.17 -21.88
C LEU A 566 -8.88 7.65 -22.02
N SER A 567 -9.31 8.49 -21.06
CA SER A 567 -9.14 9.94 -21.15
C SER A 567 -7.73 10.45 -20.83
N CYS A 568 -7.01 9.81 -19.89
CA CYS A 568 -5.75 10.33 -19.34
C CYS A 568 -4.50 9.52 -19.75
N CYS A 569 -4.67 8.26 -20.18
CA CYS A 569 -3.58 7.34 -20.51
C CYS A 569 -3.60 6.83 -21.96
N TRP A 570 -4.74 6.86 -22.65
CA TRP A 570 -4.91 6.20 -23.96
C TRP A 570 -5.12 7.16 -25.13
N GLU A 571 -6.28 7.83 -25.22
CA GLU A 571 -6.77 8.44 -26.45
C GLU A 571 -5.98 9.67 -26.91
N VAL A 572 -5.29 10.35 -25.99
CA VAL A 572 -4.49 11.56 -26.28
C VAL A 572 -3.13 11.21 -26.91
N PHE A 573 -2.71 9.94 -26.89
CA PHE A 573 -1.38 9.51 -27.31
C PHE A 573 -1.40 8.67 -28.59
N GLU A 574 -0.35 8.80 -29.40
CA GLU A 574 -0.22 8.05 -30.65
C GLU A 574 0.16 6.58 -30.42
N PRO A 575 -0.33 5.66 -31.28
CA PRO A 575 0.05 4.26 -31.25
C PRO A 575 1.50 4.06 -31.69
N GLN A 576 2.26 3.32 -30.87
CA GLN A 576 3.61 2.82 -31.19
C GLN A 576 3.54 1.44 -31.86
N TYR A 577 2.53 0.65 -31.51
CA TYR A 577 2.33 -0.71 -31.99
C TYR A 577 0.83 -1.01 -32.09
N ILE A 578 0.42 -1.66 -33.18
CA ILE A 578 -0.93 -2.17 -33.44
C ILE A 578 -0.76 -3.52 -34.16
N ASP A 579 -1.29 -4.59 -33.58
CA ASP A 579 -1.40 -5.93 -34.21
C ASP A 579 -2.73 -6.10 -34.97
N ARG A 580 -3.66 -5.18 -34.75
CA ARG A 580 -5.05 -5.28 -35.19
C ARG A 580 -5.19 -5.24 -36.71
N ALA A 581 -6.00 -6.16 -37.24
CA ALA A 581 -6.43 -6.13 -38.64
C ALA A 581 -7.08 -4.78 -38.99
N THR A 582 -6.62 -4.19 -40.10
CA THR A 582 -7.17 -2.95 -40.68
C THR A 582 -8.30 -3.22 -41.69
N GLU A 583 -8.54 -4.49 -42.03
CA GLU A 583 -9.59 -4.96 -42.94
C GLU A 583 -10.41 -6.06 -42.24
N PRO A 584 -11.71 -6.22 -42.57
CA PRO A 584 -12.55 -7.25 -41.94
C PRO A 584 -12.02 -8.69 -42.10
N PRO A 585 -12.12 -9.55 -41.07
CA PRO A 585 -12.83 -9.32 -39.80
C PRO A 585 -12.03 -8.46 -38.79
N ILE A 586 -12.65 -7.39 -38.27
CA ILE A 586 -12.06 -6.50 -37.26
C ILE A 586 -12.79 -6.65 -35.93
N GLU A 587 -12.07 -7.02 -34.86
CA GLU A 587 -12.65 -7.20 -33.52
C GLU A 587 -12.47 -6.00 -32.59
N TYR A 588 -13.55 -5.62 -31.91
CA TYR A 588 -13.65 -4.54 -30.92
C TYR A 588 -14.15 -5.10 -29.58
N VAL A 589 -13.41 -4.89 -28.48
CA VAL A 589 -13.89 -5.14 -27.09
C VAL A 589 -14.60 -3.91 -26.47
N ASP A 590 -14.75 -2.84 -27.24
CA ASP A 590 -15.27 -1.55 -26.83
C ASP A 590 -16.13 -0.95 -27.97
N VAL A 591 -17.44 -0.88 -27.73
CA VAL A 591 -18.44 -0.34 -28.67
C VAL A 591 -18.16 1.11 -29.04
N ARG A 592 -17.62 1.93 -28.13
CA ARG A 592 -17.33 3.35 -28.40
C ARG A 592 -16.27 3.48 -29.48
N ARG A 593 -15.25 2.62 -29.45
CA ARG A 593 -14.26 2.55 -30.53
C ARG A 593 -14.84 1.96 -31.81
N CYS A 594 -15.79 1.01 -31.71
CA CYS A 594 -16.49 0.48 -32.88
C CYS A 594 -17.27 1.57 -33.62
N ILE A 595 -18.05 2.38 -32.88
CA ILE A 595 -18.79 3.51 -33.43
C ILE A 595 -17.86 4.49 -34.16
N ARG A 596 -16.68 4.81 -33.61
CA ARG A 596 -15.71 5.73 -34.26
C ARG A 596 -15.18 5.24 -35.61
N ASP A 597 -15.00 3.92 -35.77
CA ASP A 597 -14.50 3.31 -36.99
C ASP A 597 -15.65 3.03 -37.99
N VAL A 598 -16.88 2.81 -37.49
CA VAL A 598 -18.08 2.44 -38.28
C VAL A 598 -18.91 3.65 -38.75
N GLU A 599 -19.03 4.70 -37.95
CA GLU A 599 -19.87 5.87 -38.26
C GLU A 599 -19.49 6.55 -39.61
N PRO A 600 -18.20 6.81 -39.91
CA PRO A 600 -17.82 7.37 -41.22
C PRO A 600 -18.14 6.44 -42.40
N LEU A 601 -18.20 5.12 -42.17
CA LEU A 601 -18.57 4.14 -43.20
C LEU A 601 -20.08 4.19 -43.46
N LEU A 602 -20.91 4.26 -42.41
CA LEU A 602 -22.37 4.39 -42.53
C LEU A 602 -22.76 5.72 -43.18
N ALA A 603 -22.15 6.83 -42.75
CA ALA A 603 -22.36 8.16 -43.37
C ALA A 603 -21.95 8.16 -44.85
N GLY A 604 -20.89 7.44 -45.21
CA GLY A 604 -20.47 7.18 -46.59
C GLY A 604 -21.33 6.18 -47.37
N GLY A 605 -22.45 5.69 -46.80
CA GLY A 605 -23.37 4.75 -47.45
C GLY A 605 -22.87 3.31 -47.57
N ALA A 606 -21.90 2.89 -46.75
CA ALA A 606 -21.44 1.50 -46.73
C ALA A 606 -22.36 0.61 -45.88
N THR A 607 -22.54 -0.64 -46.31
CA THR A 607 -23.16 -1.70 -45.51
C THR A 607 -22.11 -2.36 -44.62
N VAL A 608 -22.36 -2.42 -43.32
CA VAL A 608 -21.43 -2.98 -42.33
C VAL A 608 -22.07 -4.21 -41.68
N ALA A 609 -21.52 -5.40 -41.94
CA ALA A 609 -21.95 -6.65 -41.31
C ALA A 609 -21.19 -6.88 -40.01
N ALA A 610 -21.90 -7.21 -38.93
CA ALA A 610 -21.34 -7.36 -37.59
C ALA A 610 -21.90 -8.59 -36.85
N ARG A 611 -21.04 -9.20 -36.04
CA ARG A 611 -21.39 -10.14 -34.98
C ARG A 611 -21.20 -9.45 -33.62
N ILE A 612 -22.20 -9.56 -32.77
CA ILE A 612 -22.19 -9.07 -31.39
C ILE A 612 -22.15 -10.27 -30.45
N GLU A 613 -21.26 -10.25 -29.48
CA GLU A 613 -21.24 -11.13 -28.32
C GLU A 613 -21.36 -10.26 -27.08
N GLY A 614 -22.24 -10.65 -26.16
CA GLY A 614 -22.59 -9.80 -25.03
C GLY A 614 -23.57 -10.46 -24.07
N ARG A 615 -24.32 -9.64 -23.35
CA ARG A 615 -25.42 -10.08 -22.47
C ARG A 615 -26.63 -9.17 -22.62
N GLU A 616 -27.81 -9.71 -22.41
CA GLU A 616 -29.01 -8.91 -22.16
C GLU A 616 -28.85 -8.08 -20.88
N THR A 617 -29.28 -6.83 -20.87
CA THR A 617 -29.10 -5.94 -19.70
C THR A 617 -30.02 -6.26 -18.53
N ASP A 618 -31.28 -6.62 -18.81
CA ASP A 618 -32.28 -6.96 -17.78
C ASP A 618 -32.04 -8.34 -17.14
N SER A 619 -31.68 -9.36 -17.96
CA SER A 619 -31.57 -10.75 -17.52
C SER A 619 -30.13 -11.20 -17.23
N SER A 620 -29.12 -10.48 -17.74
CA SER A 620 -27.72 -10.90 -17.81
C SER A 620 -27.46 -12.21 -18.56
N GLU A 621 -28.42 -12.74 -19.32
CA GLU A 621 -28.22 -13.94 -20.14
C GLU A 621 -27.26 -13.67 -21.31
N PRO A 622 -26.36 -14.61 -21.65
CA PRO A 622 -25.39 -14.44 -22.74
C PRO A 622 -26.09 -14.46 -24.10
N VAL A 623 -25.83 -13.44 -24.92
CA VAL A 623 -26.43 -13.28 -26.25
C VAL A 623 -25.36 -13.23 -27.34
N SER A 624 -25.65 -13.84 -28.49
CA SER A 624 -24.83 -13.74 -29.70
C SER A 624 -25.73 -13.43 -30.89
N LEU A 625 -25.53 -12.25 -31.50
CA LEU A 625 -26.30 -11.78 -32.64
C LEU A 625 -25.40 -11.61 -33.87
N ARG A 626 -25.97 -11.79 -35.06
CA ARG A 626 -25.33 -11.49 -36.35
C ARG A 626 -26.31 -10.68 -37.18
N GLY A 627 -25.83 -9.60 -37.79
CA GLY A 627 -26.68 -8.69 -38.54
C GLY A 627 -25.91 -7.59 -39.26
N ARG A 628 -26.62 -6.56 -39.70
CA ARG A 628 -26.06 -5.35 -40.30
C ARG A 628 -26.19 -4.19 -39.32
N VAL A 629 -25.13 -3.41 -39.15
CA VAL A 629 -25.22 -2.13 -38.44
C VAL A 629 -25.97 -1.15 -39.34
N THR A 630 -27.10 -0.64 -38.86
CA THR A 630 -27.98 0.26 -39.62
C THR A 630 -27.89 1.71 -39.16
N ASP A 631 -27.59 1.93 -37.88
CA ASP A 631 -27.51 3.25 -37.26
C ASP A 631 -26.57 3.24 -36.04
N VAL A 632 -26.13 4.42 -35.61
CA VAL A 632 -25.30 4.65 -34.42
C VAL A 632 -25.80 5.88 -33.66
N SER A 633 -26.02 5.74 -32.34
CA SER A 633 -26.54 6.83 -31.51
C SER A 633 -25.54 7.25 -30.45
N TYR A 634 -25.27 8.54 -30.35
CA TYR A 634 -24.42 9.11 -29.30
C TYR A 634 -24.82 10.53 -28.91
N ALA A 635 -24.22 11.08 -27.85
CA ALA A 635 -24.58 12.40 -27.34
C ALA A 635 -24.01 13.54 -28.21
N GLY A 636 -24.88 14.16 -29.02
CA GLY A 636 -24.59 15.33 -29.84
C GLY A 636 -25.13 15.19 -31.27
N GLU A 637 -24.79 16.14 -32.13
CA GLU A 637 -25.02 16.02 -33.58
C GLU A 637 -23.94 15.14 -34.24
N PRO A 638 -24.20 14.54 -35.42
CA PRO A 638 -23.19 13.84 -36.21
C PRO A 638 -21.98 14.74 -36.59
N VAL A 639 -20.86 14.13 -36.98
CA VAL A 639 -19.66 14.86 -37.43
C VAL A 639 -19.32 14.45 -38.88
N GLU A 640 -19.66 15.30 -39.86
CA GLU A 640 -19.67 14.90 -41.28
C GLU A 640 -18.29 14.60 -41.91
N GLU A 641 -17.17 14.97 -41.29
CA GLU A 641 -15.82 14.84 -41.89
C GLU A 641 -14.71 14.30 -40.97
N SER A 642 -15.02 13.80 -39.76
CA SER A 642 -13.96 13.24 -38.88
C SER A 642 -14.49 12.27 -37.83
N ALA A 643 -13.66 11.31 -37.41
CA ALA A 643 -14.02 10.32 -36.39
C ALA A 643 -14.49 10.97 -35.08
N VAL A 644 -15.65 10.51 -34.57
CA VAL A 644 -16.34 11.06 -33.40
C VAL A 644 -15.39 11.32 -32.22
N PRO A 645 -15.38 12.54 -31.63
CA PRO A 645 -14.60 12.83 -30.44
C PRO A 645 -15.07 12.01 -29.23
N LEU A 646 -14.13 11.43 -28.47
CA LEU A 646 -14.43 10.56 -27.31
C LEU A 646 -15.44 11.16 -26.32
N MET A 647 -15.39 12.49 -26.09
CA MET A 647 -16.29 13.17 -25.16
C MET A 647 -17.77 13.14 -25.58
N ARG A 648 -18.09 13.00 -26.88
CA ARG A 648 -19.48 12.78 -27.35
C ARG A 648 -19.97 11.35 -27.06
N LEU A 649 -19.04 10.41 -26.94
CA LEU A 649 -19.31 9.01 -26.58
C LEU A 649 -19.35 8.79 -25.06
N ALA A 650 -19.06 9.82 -24.25
CA ALA A 650 -19.12 9.73 -22.78
C ALA A 650 -20.55 9.68 -22.22
N GLY A 651 -21.55 10.08 -23.02
CA GLY A 651 -22.97 9.83 -22.73
C GLY A 651 -23.43 8.48 -23.28
N ARG A 652 -24.63 8.47 -23.88
CA ARG A 652 -25.11 7.35 -24.71
C ARG A 652 -24.09 7.10 -25.83
N ALA A 653 -23.86 5.82 -26.12
CA ALA A 653 -23.03 5.37 -27.23
C ALA A 653 -23.46 3.95 -27.59
N SER A 654 -24.41 3.86 -28.53
CA SER A 654 -25.04 2.62 -28.96
C SER A 654 -25.03 2.45 -30.47
N MET A 655 -25.26 1.22 -30.93
CA MET A 655 -25.36 0.89 -32.35
C MET A 655 -26.57 -0.02 -32.59
N THR A 656 -27.27 0.20 -33.69
CA THR A 656 -28.48 -0.55 -34.06
C THR A 656 -28.11 -1.68 -35.02
N LEU A 657 -28.41 -2.92 -34.64
CA LEU A 657 -28.15 -4.13 -35.42
C LEU A 657 -29.44 -4.71 -35.98
N ASP A 658 -29.59 -4.72 -37.30
CA ASP A 658 -30.63 -5.42 -38.05
C ASP A 658 -30.24 -6.89 -38.29
N THR A 659 -30.95 -7.82 -37.66
CA THR A 659 -30.74 -9.28 -37.86
C THR A 659 -31.53 -9.85 -39.05
N GLY A 660 -32.34 -9.04 -39.72
CA GLY A 660 -33.29 -9.43 -40.77
C GLY A 660 -34.67 -9.84 -40.24
N ASN A 661 -34.78 -10.20 -38.97
CA ASN A 661 -36.06 -10.45 -38.28
C ASN A 661 -36.43 -9.29 -37.36
N GLU A 662 -35.46 -8.84 -36.54
CA GLU A 662 -35.62 -7.79 -35.53
C GLU A 662 -34.40 -6.87 -35.50
N THR A 663 -34.63 -5.63 -35.05
CA THR A 663 -33.59 -4.63 -34.81
C THR A 663 -33.28 -4.53 -33.32
N HIS A 664 -32.03 -4.75 -32.93
CA HIS A 664 -31.59 -4.67 -31.54
C HIS A 664 -30.67 -3.46 -31.36
N GLU A 665 -30.90 -2.69 -30.29
CA GLU A 665 -29.96 -1.64 -29.88
C GLU A 665 -28.89 -2.23 -28.96
N ILE A 666 -27.62 -1.95 -29.25
CA ILE A 666 -26.46 -2.54 -28.61
C ILE A 666 -25.65 -1.44 -27.93
N GLY A 667 -25.51 -1.53 -26.61
CA GLY A 667 -24.70 -0.62 -25.79
C GLY A 667 -23.30 -1.15 -25.49
N GLY A 668 -22.39 -0.25 -25.13
CA GLY A 668 -21.05 -0.59 -24.61
C GLY A 668 -21.06 -1.02 -23.14
N TRP A 669 -19.87 -1.18 -22.54
CA TRP A 669 -19.74 -1.43 -21.10
C TRP A 669 -20.50 -0.35 -20.30
N GLY A 670 -21.38 -0.80 -19.40
CA GLY A 670 -22.27 0.06 -18.62
C GLY A 670 -23.57 0.43 -19.34
N ALA A 671 -24.03 -0.38 -20.31
CA ALA A 671 -25.35 -0.24 -20.92
C ALA A 671 -26.46 -0.37 -19.87
N ILE A 672 -27.45 0.52 -19.96
CA ILE A 672 -28.63 0.59 -19.06
C ILE A 672 -29.91 0.86 -19.86
N LEU A 673 -29.80 1.61 -20.98
CA LEU A 673 -30.95 1.95 -21.83
C LEU A 673 -31.12 0.95 -22.97
N GLU A 674 -30.00 0.41 -23.44
CA GLU A 674 -29.92 -0.57 -24.51
C GLU A 674 -30.23 -1.97 -23.94
N PRO A 675 -31.01 -2.81 -24.64
CA PRO A 675 -31.36 -4.16 -24.19
C PRO A 675 -30.15 -5.12 -24.12
N ILE A 676 -29.00 -4.76 -24.72
CA ILE A 676 -27.82 -5.63 -24.83
C ILE A 676 -26.53 -4.85 -24.50
N GLU A 677 -25.75 -5.33 -23.51
CA GLU A 677 -24.36 -4.91 -23.24
C GLU A 677 -23.40 -5.78 -24.08
N ALA A 678 -22.72 -5.21 -25.07
CA ALA A 678 -21.70 -5.95 -25.83
C ALA A 678 -20.39 -6.09 -25.04
N THR A 679 -19.89 -7.33 -24.96
CA THR A 679 -18.52 -7.63 -24.51
C THR A 679 -17.54 -7.57 -25.68
N ARG A 680 -17.95 -8.07 -26.85
CA ARG A 680 -17.16 -8.14 -28.08
C ARG A 680 -18.02 -7.86 -29.32
N VAL A 681 -17.49 -7.09 -30.26
CA VAL A 681 -18.11 -6.76 -31.55
C VAL A 681 -17.12 -7.09 -32.66
N THR A 682 -17.44 -8.05 -33.53
CA THR A 682 -16.65 -8.36 -34.74
C THR A 682 -17.34 -7.73 -35.95
N ILE A 683 -16.68 -6.79 -36.62
CA ILE A 683 -17.10 -6.34 -37.95
C ILE A 683 -16.62 -7.38 -38.96
N GLU A 684 -17.54 -8.15 -39.54
CA GLU A 684 -17.22 -9.29 -40.40
C GLU A 684 -16.97 -8.88 -41.86
N ARG A 685 -17.70 -7.87 -42.37
CA ARG A 685 -17.54 -7.31 -43.73
C ARG A 685 -17.98 -5.85 -43.81
N THR A 686 -17.39 -5.11 -44.75
CA THR A 686 -17.76 -3.73 -45.10
C THR A 686 -17.87 -3.61 -46.61
N GLU A 687 -19.07 -3.33 -47.13
CA GLU A 687 -19.35 -3.21 -48.56
C GLU A 687 -19.79 -1.79 -48.86
N ARG A 688 -18.98 -1.01 -49.61
CA ARG A 688 -19.41 0.30 -50.10
C ARG A 688 -20.42 0.12 -51.21
N THR A 689 -21.60 0.74 -51.08
CA THR A 689 -22.55 0.82 -52.19
C THR A 689 -21.98 1.79 -53.23
N GLU A 690 -21.51 1.27 -54.36
CA GLU A 690 -21.14 2.10 -55.52
C GLU A 690 -22.36 2.93 -55.96
N ARG A 691 -22.15 4.23 -56.15
CA ARG A 691 -23.10 5.19 -56.72
C ARG A 691 -22.53 5.79 -58.01
#